data_AF-A0A8B6ETL1-F1
#
_entry.id   AF-A0A8B6ETL1-F1
#
_cell.length_a   1.000
_cell.length_b   1.000
_cell.length_c   1.000
_cell.angle_alpha   90.00
_cell.angle_beta   90.00
_cell.angle_gamma   90.00
#
_symmetry.space_group_name_H-M   'P 1'
#
loop_
_entity.id
_entity.type
_entity.pdbx_description
1 polymer ?
#
loop_
_entity_poly.entity_id
_entity_poly.type
_entity_poly.pdbx_seq_one_letter_code
_entity_poly.pdbx_strand_id
1 'polypeptide(L)'
;METSVLYRCAGDIIYNDQEPVPGHISDVQLKMYSETSNFLQYLKPLTPQNPYFFGQIRSLSTKSKVTIGIAGPDIKDDAHPGNWNNTVGYHSDTGKCYTSHKEIANTYGEKFGIGDVFGVCVTYFGQQMSTVTFVKNGKPVATRYHFETDHSKFLPTITLENGPIDLGIMWPQAVFGSPQFDEKNMLHWMSDPSVNFDMSKTMFILDKAKDKIIATAPIQSPMPLCSGFSHFEVYIKETTDGAAASVGIGDCSPLKPSPTCEILRDFMTWTADGKVNKVEENDRVGMGVHYHPDSRDNPAYNDKESQLVLCFVTKNTVTIYAKMIIQPEGGFYPLVLLDQNCRKVSVDVESNRTIEVYDNLDRVFKEAVEEATKHIIEDCIKREIHIKMFRKSDALVLDVPKEPSTDIDLSKLYCRITLPAETMGIHAIQFCKPLTEDNSYFCLDIKTLNEDSVVTTGVADSNFDLSKHPGKTENTVGWMSQNGRMFYNTRYEGNVNGQRYEEGDTVGLDCSVFESSLPVVLFSKNYHPIGLRYLMANDPSQYFPTIALCGNGYEVVVDVFWHTRLCVGPTFEIDNVNYWIIPEGSKVNEKEKMVTIPEHTDAEVLQCPYPLSDEIKFNYFEIQIVDKFGSNADGIPPPGIALSSPCFQDISVTMSSNFRQDFIRFLAKGEAESSVSVGDTLGWGIIVPKSEQEKKENRLVICYLCINRNIALTRVSYEPPGGFYATVLLYPGVNRAKIGRIRYIHTHPITEDKIKILLKEAKDIIALEEAAKLEGNDALDVIEDKNSLFRQLPGIIDEAEEKSTKQKMENVAFTANAIDKQKKKMKPGENESKACVIL
;
A
#
# COMPACT_ATOMS: atom_id res chain seq x y z
N MET A 1 -29.58 -39.82 -0.02
CA MET A 1 -28.20 -39.40 0.27
C MET A 1 -27.77 -38.59 -0.92
N GLU A 2 -27.94 -37.27 -0.86
CA GLU A 2 -27.36 -36.39 -1.87
C GLU A 2 -25.83 -36.49 -1.73
N THR A 3 -25.14 -36.86 -2.80
CA THR A 3 -23.68 -36.85 -2.85
C THR A 3 -23.24 -35.40 -2.70
N SER A 4 -22.72 -35.03 -1.53
CA SER A 4 -22.17 -33.70 -1.29
C SER A 4 -21.09 -33.42 -2.32
N VAL A 5 -21.22 -32.32 -3.06
CA VAL A 5 -20.20 -31.84 -4.00
C VAL A 5 -18.88 -31.66 -3.23
N LEU A 6 -17.80 -32.30 -3.68
CA LEU A 6 -16.50 -32.29 -2.99
C LEU A 6 -15.63 -31.09 -3.36
N TYR A 7 -15.80 -30.57 -4.58
CA TYR A 7 -15.01 -29.48 -5.11
C TYR A 7 -15.88 -28.41 -5.75
N ARG A 8 -15.48 -27.15 -5.60
CA ARG A 8 -15.96 -26.03 -6.42
C ARG A 8 -14.89 -25.73 -7.46
N CYS A 9 -15.30 -25.63 -8.72
CA CYS A 9 -14.39 -25.43 -9.84
C CYS A 9 -15.00 -24.40 -10.79
N ALA A 10 -14.18 -23.48 -11.28
CA ALA A 10 -14.57 -22.59 -12.37
C ALA A 10 -13.60 -22.68 -13.55
N GLY A 11 -14.15 -22.52 -14.75
CA GLY A 11 -13.41 -22.43 -15.99
C GLY A 11 -12.91 -23.77 -16.54
N ASP A 12 -11.72 -23.79 -17.13
CA ASP A 12 -11.23 -24.85 -18.01
C ASP A 12 -10.42 -25.96 -17.33
N ILE A 13 -10.58 -26.14 -16.02
CA ILE A 13 -9.84 -27.16 -15.26
C ILE A 13 -10.46 -28.54 -15.48
N ILE A 14 -9.60 -29.50 -15.80
CA ILE A 14 -9.91 -30.93 -15.87
C ILE A 14 -9.29 -31.58 -14.64
N TYR A 15 -10.09 -32.25 -13.82
CA TYR A 15 -9.60 -32.91 -12.61
C TYR A 15 -10.33 -34.21 -12.32
N ASN A 16 -9.71 -35.07 -11.49
CA ASN A 16 -10.35 -36.27 -10.96
C ASN A 16 -11.19 -35.94 -9.72
N ASP A 17 -12.52 -35.97 -9.86
CA ASP A 17 -13.50 -35.73 -8.79
C ASP A 17 -13.69 -36.94 -7.84
N GLN A 18 -12.61 -37.69 -7.61
CA GLN A 18 -12.60 -38.77 -6.64
C GLN A 18 -12.34 -38.22 -5.23
N GLU A 19 -12.95 -38.87 -4.23
CA GLU A 19 -12.67 -38.55 -2.84
C GLU A 19 -11.19 -38.81 -2.54
N PRO A 20 -10.47 -37.84 -1.93
CA PRO A 20 -9.08 -38.04 -1.57
C PRO A 20 -8.96 -39.14 -0.51
N VAL A 21 -8.15 -40.16 -0.80
CA VAL A 21 -7.78 -41.22 0.14
C VAL A 21 -6.27 -41.14 0.44
N PRO A 22 -5.81 -41.58 1.62
CA PRO A 22 -4.39 -41.53 1.99
C PRO A 22 -3.48 -42.08 0.88
N GLY A 23 -2.53 -41.26 0.43
CA GLY A 23 -1.57 -41.56 -0.63
C GLY A 23 -2.04 -41.29 -2.06
N HIS A 24 -3.30 -40.89 -2.26
CA HIS A 24 -3.82 -40.58 -3.59
C HIS A 24 -3.38 -39.20 -4.07
N ILE A 25 -2.93 -39.13 -5.32
CA ILE A 25 -2.63 -37.87 -6.02
C ILE A 25 -3.75 -37.62 -7.03
N SER A 26 -4.47 -36.51 -6.85
CA SER A 26 -5.45 -36.01 -7.82
C SER A 26 -4.76 -35.30 -8.97
N ASP A 27 -5.01 -35.75 -10.19
CA ASP A 27 -4.53 -35.08 -11.39
C ASP A 27 -5.41 -33.85 -11.66
N VAL A 28 -4.77 -32.69 -11.84
CA VAL A 28 -5.43 -31.41 -12.13
C VAL A 28 -4.73 -30.75 -13.31
N GLN A 29 -5.47 -30.50 -14.38
CA GLN A 29 -4.95 -29.96 -15.64
C GLN A 29 -5.72 -28.72 -16.06
N LEU A 30 -5.01 -27.68 -16.46
CA LEU A 30 -5.60 -26.56 -17.20
C LEU A 30 -5.42 -26.80 -18.69
N LYS A 31 -6.51 -26.68 -19.46
CA LYS A 31 -6.49 -26.88 -20.92
C LYS A 31 -5.49 -25.96 -21.63
N MET A 32 -5.02 -26.42 -22.78
CA MET A 32 -4.21 -25.62 -23.70
C MET A 32 -4.99 -24.37 -24.14
N TYR A 33 -4.35 -23.21 -24.12
CA TYR A 33 -4.91 -21.91 -24.51
C TYR A 33 -5.98 -21.30 -23.57
N SER A 34 -6.14 -21.80 -22.34
CA SER A 34 -6.94 -21.08 -21.34
C SER A 34 -6.20 -19.81 -20.92
N GLU A 35 -6.75 -18.64 -21.25
CA GLU A 35 -6.15 -17.32 -20.96
C GLU A 35 -6.68 -16.68 -19.67
N THR A 36 -7.77 -17.22 -19.12
CA THR A 36 -8.41 -16.69 -17.91
C THR A 36 -7.80 -17.30 -16.64
N SER A 37 -8.10 -16.67 -15.52
CA SER A 37 -7.91 -17.28 -14.20
C SER A 37 -8.99 -18.33 -13.99
N ASN A 38 -8.60 -19.52 -13.51
CA ASN A 38 -9.50 -20.64 -13.25
C ASN A 38 -9.14 -21.20 -11.88
N PHE A 39 -10.10 -21.42 -11.00
CA PHE A 39 -9.80 -21.94 -9.67
C PHE A 39 -10.45 -23.31 -9.42
N LEU A 40 -9.80 -24.08 -8.55
CA LEU A 40 -10.30 -25.32 -7.99
C LEU A 40 -10.15 -25.25 -6.46
N GLN A 41 -11.26 -25.40 -5.76
CA GLN A 41 -11.33 -25.33 -4.30
C GLN A 41 -11.91 -26.64 -3.75
N TYR A 42 -11.23 -27.18 -2.74
CA TYR A 42 -11.71 -28.36 -2.03
C TYR A 42 -12.60 -27.96 -0.85
N LEU A 43 -13.83 -28.47 -0.84
CA LEU A 43 -14.89 -27.99 0.06
C LEU A 43 -14.83 -28.59 1.48
N LYS A 44 -13.81 -29.39 1.81
CA LYS A 44 -13.54 -29.75 3.21
C LYS A 44 -12.42 -28.86 3.77
N PRO A 45 -12.65 -28.17 4.90
CA PRO A 45 -11.66 -27.26 5.47
C PRO A 45 -10.44 -28.01 5.99
N LEU A 46 -9.32 -27.30 6.02
CA LEU A 46 -8.14 -27.71 6.77
C LEU A 46 -8.49 -27.77 8.26
N THR A 47 -7.91 -28.73 8.96
CA THR A 47 -8.13 -28.97 10.39
C THR A 47 -6.80 -29.20 11.10
N PRO A 48 -6.72 -29.07 12.44
CA PRO A 48 -5.51 -29.44 13.17
C PRO A 48 -5.02 -30.87 12.88
N GLN A 49 -5.91 -31.81 12.56
CA GLN A 49 -5.57 -33.18 12.20
C GLN A 49 -5.09 -33.33 10.75
N ASN A 50 -5.60 -32.51 9.84
CA ASN A 50 -5.19 -32.47 8.43
C ASN A 50 -4.88 -31.01 8.02
N PRO A 51 -3.76 -30.43 8.52
CA PRO A 51 -3.49 -29.00 8.38
C PRO A 51 -2.75 -28.65 7.08
N TYR A 52 -2.52 -29.64 6.21
CA TYR A 52 -1.57 -29.53 5.11
C TYR A 52 -2.12 -30.13 3.82
N PHE A 53 -1.85 -29.47 2.69
CA PHE A 53 -2.02 -30.02 1.36
C PHE A 53 -0.91 -29.52 0.44
N PHE A 54 -0.63 -30.25 -0.64
CA PHE A 54 0.43 -29.87 -1.56
C PHE A 54 0.18 -30.34 -2.99
N GLY A 55 0.86 -29.71 -3.93
CA GLY A 55 0.89 -30.07 -5.33
C GLY A 55 2.31 -30.30 -5.83
N GLN A 56 2.44 -31.07 -6.89
CA GLN A 56 3.64 -31.18 -7.70
C GLN A 56 3.38 -30.59 -9.07
N ILE A 57 4.25 -29.68 -9.52
CA ILE A 57 4.18 -29.14 -10.88
C ILE A 57 4.77 -30.17 -11.83
N ARG A 58 3.94 -30.81 -12.66
CA ARG A 58 4.39 -31.78 -13.66
C ARG A 58 4.66 -31.13 -15.01
N SER A 59 3.86 -30.12 -15.37
CA SER A 59 4.04 -29.31 -16.57
C SER A 59 3.58 -27.88 -16.33
N LEU A 60 4.36 -26.90 -16.82
CA LEU A 60 4.07 -25.48 -16.69
C LEU A 60 4.63 -24.75 -17.93
N SER A 61 3.82 -23.93 -18.60
CA SER A 61 4.34 -23.06 -19.67
C SER A 61 5.05 -21.84 -19.09
N THR A 62 5.85 -21.14 -19.90
CA THR A 62 6.59 -19.94 -19.44
C THR A 62 5.70 -18.77 -19.03
N LYS A 63 4.44 -18.75 -19.46
CA LYS A 63 3.45 -17.71 -19.11
C LYS A 63 2.43 -18.18 -18.08
N SER A 64 2.43 -19.48 -17.78
CA SER A 64 1.50 -20.08 -16.83
C SER A 64 1.74 -19.56 -15.43
N LYS A 65 0.66 -19.34 -14.69
CA LYS A 65 0.70 -19.01 -13.27
C LYS A 65 -0.11 -20.02 -12.49
N VAL A 66 0.47 -20.46 -11.39
CA VAL A 66 -0.17 -21.29 -10.37
C VAL A 66 -0.13 -20.52 -9.07
N THR A 67 -1.28 -20.35 -8.42
CA THR A 67 -1.39 -19.87 -7.05
C THR A 67 -1.92 -20.99 -6.18
N ILE A 68 -1.31 -21.20 -5.02
CA ILE A 68 -1.81 -22.10 -3.97
C ILE A 68 -2.16 -21.27 -2.73
N GLY A 69 -3.21 -21.62 -2.02
CA GLY A 69 -3.59 -20.86 -0.83
C GLY A 69 -4.80 -21.40 -0.10
N ILE A 70 -5.32 -20.55 0.78
CA ILE A 70 -6.53 -20.79 1.56
C ILE A 70 -7.48 -19.65 1.26
N ALA A 71 -8.73 -20.00 0.96
CA ALA A 71 -9.78 -19.02 0.73
C ALA A 71 -11.11 -19.50 1.29
N GLY A 72 -11.97 -18.56 1.67
CA GLY A 72 -13.36 -18.84 2.03
C GLY A 72 -14.21 -19.27 0.83
N PRO A 73 -15.47 -19.69 1.08
CA PRO A 73 -16.42 -20.06 0.04
C PRO A 73 -16.89 -18.87 -0.81
N ASP A 74 -16.59 -17.64 -0.40
CA ASP A 74 -16.96 -16.37 -1.03
C ASP A 74 -15.96 -15.87 -2.07
N ILE A 75 -14.80 -16.54 -2.22
CA ILE A 75 -13.83 -16.18 -3.25
C ILE A 75 -14.48 -16.21 -4.64
N LYS A 76 -14.19 -15.18 -5.44
CA LYS A 76 -14.66 -15.09 -6.84
C LYS A 76 -13.97 -16.10 -7.75
N ASP A 77 -14.68 -16.47 -8.81
CA ASP A 77 -14.26 -17.51 -9.75
C ASP A 77 -12.99 -17.17 -10.54
N ASP A 78 -12.66 -15.89 -10.68
CA ASP A 78 -11.48 -15.38 -11.37
C ASP A 78 -10.40 -14.85 -10.42
N ALA A 79 -10.62 -14.94 -9.10
CA ALA A 79 -9.69 -14.43 -8.10
C ALA A 79 -8.57 -15.43 -7.77
N HIS A 80 -7.41 -14.89 -7.39
CA HIS A 80 -6.31 -15.65 -6.80
C HIS A 80 -6.39 -15.54 -5.27
N PRO A 81 -6.20 -16.63 -4.51
CA PRO A 81 -6.05 -16.51 -3.07
C PRO A 81 -4.83 -15.63 -2.75
N GLY A 82 -4.97 -14.79 -1.73
CA GLY A 82 -4.07 -13.68 -1.41
C GLY A 82 -4.46 -12.34 -2.03
N ASN A 83 -5.24 -12.33 -3.12
CA ASN A 83 -5.78 -11.11 -3.74
C ASN A 83 -7.26 -10.87 -3.43
N TRP A 84 -7.86 -11.76 -2.62
CA TRP A 84 -9.25 -11.66 -2.15
C TRP A 84 -9.28 -11.53 -0.63
N ASN A 85 -10.27 -10.84 -0.07
CA ASN A 85 -10.38 -10.63 1.36
C ASN A 85 -10.35 -11.91 2.19
N ASN A 86 -9.68 -11.87 3.33
CA ASN A 86 -9.51 -13.01 4.24
C ASN A 86 -8.91 -14.26 3.57
N THR A 87 -8.13 -14.09 2.50
CA THR A 87 -7.42 -15.18 1.83
C THR A 87 -5.91 -14.98 1.90
N VAL A 88 -5.18 -16.09 1.85
CA VAL A 88 -3.72 -16.10 1.81
C VAL A 88 -3.30 -16.99 0.66
N GLY A 89 -2.38 -16.53 -0.18
CA GLY A 89 -1.89 -17.34 -1.29
C GLY A 89 -0.44 -17.06 -1.65
N TYR A 90 0.14 -17.99 -2.40
CA TYR A 90 1.51 -17.95 -2.87
C TYR A 90 1.55 -18.16 -4.37
N HIS A 91 2.18 -17.23 -5.06
CA HIS A 91 2.21 -17.16 -6.51
C HIS A 91 3.51 -17.79 -7.03
N SER A 92 3.38 -18.84 -7.85
CA SER A 92 4.52 -19.56 -8.44
C SER A 92 5.44 -18.70 -9.32
N ASP A 93 4.88 -17.72 -10.02
CA ASP A 93 5.59 -16.91 -11.01
C ASP A 93 6.39 -15.77 -10.38
N THR A 94 5.97 -15.28 -9.21
CA THR A 94 6.66 -14.21 -8.48
C THR A 94 7.46 -14.73 -7.29
N GLY A 95 7.06 -15.86 -6.68
CA GLY A 95 7.57 -16.29 -5.37
C GLY A 95 7.06 -15.41 -4.21
N LYS A 96 6.12 -14.49 -4.49
CA LYS A 96 5.51 -13.64 -3.48
C LYS A 96 4.35 -14.38 -2.83
N CYS A 97 4.20 -14.14 -1.53
CA CYS A 97 3.05 -14.56 -0.77
C CYS A 97 2.19 -13.34 -0.42
N TYR A 98 0.92 -13.46 -0.70
CA TYR A 98 -0.07 -12.40 -0.62
C TYR A 98 -1.06 -12.71 0.49
N THR A 99 -1.44 -11.65 1.19
CA THR A 99 -2.64 -11.59 2.01
C THR A 99 -3.48 -10.47 1.43
N SER A 100 -4.80 -10.57 1.54
CA SER A 100 -5.78 -9.55 1.10
C SER A 100 -5.41 -8.09 1.31
N HIS A 101 -4.55 -7.82 2.29
CA HIS A 101 -4.27 -6.48 2.80
C HIS A 101 -2.83 -6.00 2.54
N LYS A 102 -1.96 -6.87 2.00
CA LYS A 102 -0.54 -6.55 1.75
C LYS A 102 0.15 -7.56 0.82
N GLU A 103 0.97 -7.03 -0.09
CA GLU A 103 1.97 -7.82 -0.83
C GLU A 103 3.27 -8.04 -0.03
N ILE A 104 3.47 -7.27 1.04
CA ILE A 104 4.74 -7.24 1.78
C ILE A 104 4.74 -8.32 2.86
N ALA A 105 5.70 -9.22 2.68
CA ALA A 105 6.11 -10.25 3.59
C ALA A 105 7.20 -9.79 4.54
N ASN A 106 7.44 -10.53 5.62
CA ASN A 106 8.77 -10.57 6.20
C ASN A 106 9.78 -11.32 5.32
N THR A 107 9.33 -12.25 4.45
CA THR A 107 10.22 -13.02 3.57
C THR A 107 9.63 -13.19 2.17
N TYR A 108 10.48 -13.03 1.16
CA TYR A 108 10.14 -13.41 -0.21
C TYR A 108 10.51 -14.87 -0.44
N GLY A 109 9.61 -15.65 -1.01
CA GLY A 109 9.90 -17.03 -1.35
C GLY A 109 10.47 -17.16 -2.76
N GLU A 110 10.85 -18.40 -3.11
CA GLU A 110 11.32 -18.73 -4.46
C GLU A 110 10.18 -19.01 -5.43
N LYS A 111 10.40 -18.73 -6.72
CA LYS A 111 9.48 -19.21 -7.78
C LYS A 111 9.38 -20.73 -7.79
N PHE A 112 8.24 -21.25 -8.21
CA PHE A 112 8.07 -22.68 -8.47
C PHE A 112 8.26 -22.98 -9.96
N GLY A 113 8.85 -24.13 -10.27
CA GLY A 113 9.03 -24.63 -11.62
C GLY A 113 8.61 -26.09 -11.77
N ILE A 114 8.79 -26.62 -12.98
CA ILE A 114 8.53 -28.03 -13.28
C ILE A 114 9.38 -28.91 -12.36
N GLY A 115 8.73 -29.88 -11.71
CA GLY A 115 9.32 -30.82 -10.76
C GLY A 115 9.22 -30.39 -9.29
N ASP A 116 8.98 -29.11 -9.02
CA ASP A 116 8.84 -28.62 -7.64
C ASP A 116 7.57 -29.16 -6.98
N VAL A 117 7.70 -29.48 -5.70
CA VAL A 117 6.59 -29.78 -4.79
C VAL A 117 6.33 -28.55 -3.95
N PHE A 118 5.11 -28.06 -3.95
CA PHE A 118 4.71 -26.84 -3.26
C PHE A 118 3.46 -27.09 -2.42
N GLY A 119 3.38 -26.53 -1.22
CA GLY A 119 2.31 -26.85 -0.29
C GLY A 119 1.99 -25.72 0.67
N VAL A 120 0.91 -25.92 1.41
CA VAL A 120 0.38 -25.00 2.40
C VAL A 120 0.16 -25.77 3.69
N CYS A 121 0.74 -25.28 4.78
CA CYS A 121 0.58 -25.83 6.13
C CYS A 121 -0.01 -24.76 7.07
N VAL A 122 -1.12 -25.09 7.74
CA VAL A 122 -1.75 -24.21 8.73
C VAL A 122 -1.27 -24.59 10.13
N THR A 123 -0.82 -23.59 10.87
CA THR A 123 -0.61 -23.71 12.31
C THR A 123 -1.73 -22.96 13.00
N TYR A 124 -2.52 -23.67 13.80
CA TYR A 124 -3.65 -23.11 14.53
C TYR A 124 -3.20 -22.63 15.91
N PHE A 125 -3.58 -21.41 16.28
CA PHE A 125 -3.35 -20.84 17.60
C PHE A 125 -4.70 -20.49 18.21
N GLY A 126 -4.94 -21.01 19.43
CA GLY A 126 -6.21 -20.85 20.14
C GLY A 126 -7.44 -21.11 19.26
N GLN A 127 -8.43 -20.23 19.33
CA GLN A 127 -9.72 -20.39 18.63
C GLN A 127 -9.88 -19.50 17.40
N GLN A 128 -9.06 -18.47 17.24
CA GLN A 128 -9.36 -17.37 16.30
C GLN A 128 -8.22 -17.03 15.34
N MET A 129 -6.97 -17.45 15.62
CA MET A 129 -5.82 -17.04 14.82
C MET A 129 -5.09 -18.25 14.26
N SER A 130 -4.51 -18.07 13.07
CA SER A 130 -3.68 -19.10 12.47
C SER A 130 -2.59 -18.47 11.61
N THR A 131 -1.52 -19.24 11.39
CA THR A 131 -0.51 -18.89 10.39
C THR A 131 -0.43 -19.93 9.31
N VAL A 132 -0.24 -19.46 8.09
CA VAL A 132 -0.12 -20.25 6.88
C VAL A 132 1.34 -20.23 6.46
N THR A 133 2.00 -21.39 6.53
CA THR A 133 3.35 -21.58 6.04
C THR A 133 3.33 -22.24 4.67
N PHE A 134 3.93 -21.59 3.70
CA PHE A 134 4.14 -22.11 2.36
C PHE A 134 5.42 -22.93 2.32
N VAL A 135 5.34 -24.08 1.68
CA VAL A 135 6.41 -25.08 1.65
C VAL A 135 6.83 -25.30 0.20
N LYS A 136 8.13 -25.36 -0.05
CA LYS A 136 8.75 -25.75 -1.32
C LYS A 136 9.74 -26.88 -1.09
N ASN A 137 9.56 -28.02 -1.76
CA ASN A 137 10.47 -29.16 -1.70
C ASN A 137 10.83 -29.56 -0.25
N GLY A 138 9.82 -29.52 0.64
CA GLY A 138 9.97 -29.82 2.07
C GLY A 138 10.51 -28.69 2.94
N LYS A 139 10.87 -27.53 2.38
CA LYS A 139 11.38 -26.37 3.12
C LYS A 139 10.33 -25.26 3.23
N PRO A 140 10.16 -24.61 4.38
CA PRO A 140 9.31 -23.43 4.46
C PRO A 140 9.95 -22.28 3.65
N VAL A 141 9.13 -21.54 2.92
CA VAL A 141 9.59 -20.41 2.07
C VAL A 141 8.93 -19.08 2.43
N ALA A 142 7.73 -19.11 3.02
CA ALA A 142 7.05 -17.93 3.51
C ALA A 142 6.02 -18.33 4.57
N THR A 143 5.75 -17.43 5.52
CA THR A 143 4.68 -17.59 6.52
C THR A 143 3.83 -16.32 6.60
N ARG A 144 2.52 -16.45 6.83
CA ARG A 144 1.57 -15.33 6.97
C ARG A 144 0.54 -15.61 8.04
N TYR A 145 0.04 -14.56 8.71
CA TYR A 145 -1.21 -14.67 9.44
C TYR A 145 -2.38 -14.82 8.47
N HIS A 146 -3.35 -15.65 8.86
CA HIS A 146 -4.64 -15.73 8.22
C HIS A 146 -5.68 -15.14 9.18
N PHE A 147 -6.26 -14.02 8.76
CA PHE A 147 -7.16 -13.22 9.59
C PHE A 147 -8.62 -13.72 9.61
N GLU A 148 -8.92 -14.80 8.87
CA GLU A 148 -10.23 -15.46 9.00
C GLU A 148 -10.28 -16.23 10.31
N THR A 149 -11.22 -15.88 11.17
CA THR A 149 -11.39 -16.49 12.49
C THR A 149 -12.25 -17.76 12.42
N ASP A 150 -13.09 -17.88 11.38
CA ASP A 150 -13.90 -19.07 11.16
C ASP A 150 -13.10 -20.15 10.41
N HIS A 151 -12.49 -21.06 11.18
CA HIS A 151 -11.71 -22.18 10.65
C HIS A 151 -12.51 -23.09 9.68
N SER A 152 -13.85 -23.06 9.70
CA SER A 152 -14.66 -23.83 8.75
C SER A 152 -14.54 -23.32 7.30
N LYS A 153 -14.03 -22.09 7.13
CA LYS A 153 -13.77 -21.47 5.83
C LYS A 153 -12.34 -21.68 5.33
N PHE A 154 -11.52 -22.48 6.01
CA PHE A 154 -10.12 -22.71 5.60
C PHE A 154 -10.06 -23.73 4.46
N LEU A 155 -10.65 -23.38 3.32
CA LEU A 155 -10.77 -24.28 2.18
C LEU A 155 -9.48 -24.25 1.35
N PRO A 156 -8.84 -25.40 1.08
CA PRO A 156 -7.71 -25.50 0.16
C PRO A 156 -8.10 -25.00 -1.23
N THR A 157 -7.37 -24.02 -1.73
CA THR A 157 -7.66 -23.38 -3.02
C THR A 157 -6.42 -23.34 -3.89
N ILE A 158 -6.58 -23.67 -5.16
CA ILE A 158 -5.59 -23.43 -6.22
C ILE A 158 -6.20 -22.61 -7.35
N THR A 159 -5.43 -21.70 -7.92
CA THR A 159 -5.81 -20.91 -9.09
C THR A 159 -4.76 -21.11 -10.19
N LEU A 160 -5.22 -21.38 -11.41
CA LEU A 160 -4.44 -21.70 -12.60
C LEU A 160 -4.76 -20.67 -13.70
N GLU A 161 -3.73 -20.04 -14.25
CA GLU A 161 -3.85 -19.02 -15.30
C GLU A 161 -2.88 -19.33 -16.45
N ASN A 162 -3.27 -19.03 -17.69
CA ASN A 162 -2.44 -19.17 -18.90
C ASN A 162 -1.99 -20.62 -19.16
N GLY A 163 -2.93 -21.51 -19.47
CA GLY A 163 -2.67 -22.92 -19.74
C GLY A 163 -1.81 -23.19 -20.99
N PRO A 164 -1.21 -24.39 -21.12
CA PRO A 164 -1.50 -25.60 -20.35
C PRO A 164 -0.71 -25.70 -19.03
N ILE A 165 -1.34 -26.30 -18.02
CA ILE A 165 -0.74 -26.61 -16.71
C ILE A 165 -1.10 -28.06 -16.35
N ASP A 166 -0.17 -28.82 -15.78
CA ASP A 166 -0.43 -30.17 -15.22
C ASP A 166 0.12 -30.26 -13.79
N LEU A 167 -0.75 -30.54 -12.84
CA LEU A 167 -0.45 -30.66 -11.42
C LEU A 167 -0.88 -32.03 -10.89
N GLY A 168 -0.09 -32.59 -9.98
CA GLY A 168 -0.52 -33.66 -9.11
C GLY A 168 -0.75 -33.14 -7.70
N ILE A 169 -2.00 -33.14 -7.21
CA ILE A 169 -2.37 -32.57 -5.91
C ILE A 169 -2.68 -33.67 -4.91
N MET A 170 -2.12 -33.54 -3.70
CA MET A 170 -2.51 -34.32 -2.54
C MET A 170 -3.31 -33.42 -1.60
N TRP A 171 -4.62 -33.57 -1.64
CA TRP A 171 -5.56 -32.90 -0.74
C TRP A 171 -5.39 -33.38 0.70
N PRO A 172 -5.91 -32.65 1.71
CA PRO A 172 -5.55 -32.89 3.11
C PRO A 172 -5.73 -34.34 3.60
N GLN A 173 -6.79 -35.02 3.19
CA GLN A 173 -7.12 -36.40 3.57
C GLN A 173 -6.21 -37.43 2.89
N ALA A 174 -5.52 -37.03 1.82
CA ALA A 174 -4.57 -37.86 1.10
C ALA A 174 -3.14 -37.76 1.62
N VAL A 175 -2.81 -36.75 2.43
CA VAL A 175 -1.44 -36.52 2.91
C VAL A 175 -1.10 -37.46 4.08
N PHE A 176 0.10 -38.06 4.04
CA PHE A 176 0.69 -38.73 5.19
C PHE A 176 1.56 -37.77 6.03
N GLY A 177 0.99 -37.28 7.13
CA GLY A 177 1.69 -36.41 8.09
C GLY A 177 1.92 -34.97 7.59
N SER A 178 2.18 -34.06 8.51
CA SER A 178 2.49 -32.66 8.21
C SER A 178 4.01 -32.42 8.21
N PRO A 179 4.51 -31.51 7.36
CA PRO A 179 5.89 -31.04 7.45
C PRO A 179 6.19 -30.57 8.88
N GLN A 180 7.35 -30.97 9.41
CA GLN A 180 7.85 -30.51 10.70
C GLN A 180 9.02 -29.56 10.45
N PHE A 181 8.92 -28.36 10.98
CA PHE A 181 10.01 -27.39 10.92
C PHE A 181 10.76 -27.38 12.24
N ASP A 182 12.01 -26.95 12.17
CA ASP A 182 12.96 -27.01 13.27
C ASP A 182 13.84 -25.77 13.18
N GLU A 183 13.79 -24.94 14.22
CA GLU A 183 14.60 -23.74 14.34
C GLU A 183 16.11 -24.03 14.37
N LYS A 184 16.53 -25.25 14.70
CA LYS A 184 17.94 -25.67 14.66
C LYS A 184 18.41 -25.96 13.25
N ASN A 185 17.50 -26.30 12.35
CA ASN A 185 17.83 -26.51 10.96
C ASN A 185 17.85 -25.16 10.21
N MET A 186 19.04 -24.62 9.99
CA MET A 186 19.22 -23.36 9.27
C MET A 186 18.68 -23.38 7.83
N LEU A 187 18.46 -24.55 7.21
CA LEU A 187 17.78 -24.66 5.91
C LEU A 187 16.26 -24.45 6.00
N HIS A 188 15.69 -24.47 7.21
CA HIS A 188 14.30 -24.11 7.47
C HIS A 188 14.11 -22.63 7.78
N TRP A 189 15.18 -21.85 7.97
CA TRP A 189 15.06 -20.41 8.11
C TRP A 189 14.75 -19.80 6.75
N MET A 190 13.62 -19.11 6.67
CA MET A 190 13.13 -18.48 5.45
C MET A 190 13.94 -17.22 5.21
N SER A 191 14.68 -17.15 4.10
CA SER A 191 15.54 -16.01 3.78
C SER A 191 15.15 -15.34 2.48
N ASP A 192 15.42 -14.04 2.37
CA ASP A 192 15.32 -13.32 1.10
C ASP A 192 16.14 -14.03 -0.02
N PRO A 193 15.68 -14.03 -1.29
CA PRO A 193 16.40 -14.64 -2.41
C PRO A 193 17.82 -14.10 -2.65
N SER A 194 18.17 -12.94 -2.09
CA SER A 194 19.53 -12.39 -2.09
C SER A 194 20.46 -12.97 -1.01
N VAL A 195 19.92 -13.73 -0.07
CA VAL A 195 20.66 -14.37 1.02
C VAL A 195 20.82 -15.86 0.72
N ASN A 196 22.07 -16.34 0.79
CA ASN A 196 22.38 -17.76 0.65
C ASN A 196 22.90 -18.31 1.98
N PHE A 197 22.47 -19.52 2.35
CA PHE A 197 23.04 -20.24 3.48
C PHE A 197 24.20 -21.14 3.03
N ASP A 198 25.42 -20.84 3.49
CA ASP A 198 26.61 -21.67 3.26
C ASP A 198 26.65 -22.78 4.33
N MET A 199 26.21 -23.97 3.95
CA MET A 199 26.19 -25.15 4.84
C MET A 199 27.59 -25.51 5.37
N SER A 200 28.65 -25.26 4.60
CA SER A 200 30.02 -25.62 5.03
C SER A 200 30.55 -24.74 6.15
N LYS A 201 30.09 -23.48 6.19
CA LYS A 201 30.48 -22.48 7.19
C LYS A 201 29.39 -22.19 8.20
N THR A 202 28.22 -22.81 8.05
CA THR A 202 27.02 -22.57 8.87
C THR A 202 26.73 -21.08 9.01
N MET A 203 26.65 -20.36 7.89
CA MET A 203 26.44 -18.90 7.88
C MET A 203 25.57 -18.44 6.72
N PHE A 204 24.78 -17.41 6.96
CA PHE A 204 24.02 -16.69 5.94
C PHE A 204 24.90 -15.60 5.31
N ILE A 205 24.77 -15.43 3.99
CA ILE A 205 25.59 -14.53 3.19
C ILE A 205 24.70 -13.73 2.23
N LEU A 206 24.76 -12.41 2.33
CA LEU A 206 24.13 -11.49 1.37
C LEU A 206 24.97 -11.39 0.08
N ASP A 207 24.40 -11.87 -1.03
CA ASP A 207 25.05 -11.95 -2.34
C ASP A 207 25.38 -10.56 -2.93
N LYS A 208 26.63 -10.37 -3.40
CA LYS A 208 27.13 -9.15 -4.08
C LYS A 208 26.61 -9.00 -5.49
N ALA A 209 26.33 -10.10 -6.18
CA ALA A 209 25.97 -10.06 -7.59
C ALA A 209 24.52 -9.60 -7.83
N LYS A 210 23.69 -9.61 -6.78
CA LYS A 210 22.27 -9.26 -6.84
C LYS A 210 21.97 -7.84 -6.32
N ASP A 211 22.99 -6.95 -6.27
CA ASP A 211 22.97 -5.52 -5.85
C ASP A 211 21.91 -4.67 -6.58
N LYS A 212 20.63 -5.01 -6.46
CA LYS A 212 19.59 -4.01 -6.27
C LYS A 212 19.94 -3.34 -4.95
N ILE A 213 19.72 -2.03 -4.85
CA ILE A 213 19.83 -1.30 -3.58
C ILE A 213 18.73 -1.85 -2.66
N ILE A 214 18.97 -2.99 -2.03
CA ILE A 214 18.08 -3.61 -1.05
C ILE A 214 18.49 -2.95 0.28
N ALA A 215 17.56 -2.21 0.88
CA ALA A 215 17.82 -1.54 2.15
C ALA A 215 18.13 -2.55 3.26
N THR A 216 17.41 -3.67 3.29
CA THR A 216 17.58 -4.78 4.23
C THR A 216 17.08 -6.10 3.62
N ALA A 217 17.78 -7.21 3.92
CA ALA A 217 17.47 -8.56 3.46
C ALA A 217 17.13 -9.45 4.68
N PRO A 218 15.85 -9.80 4.88
CA PRO A 218 15.40 -10.52 6.07
C PRO A 218 15.67 -12.03 6.02
N ILE A 219 15.88 -12.61 7.20
CA ILE A 219 15.93 -14.05 7.49
C ILE A 219 15.02 -14.29 8.69
N GLN A 220 14.03 -15.16 8.55
CA GLN A 220 13.04 -15.45 9.57
C GLN A 220 13.11 -16.91 10.01
N SER A 221 13.02 -17.14 11.31
CA SER A 221 12.85 -18.49 11.87
C SER A 221 11.54 -19.13 11.37
N PRO A 222 11.51 -20.46 11.16
CA PRO A 222 10.26 -21.17 10.86
C PRO A 222 9.33 -21.28 12.06
N MET A 223 9.84 -21.05 13.26
CA MET A 223 9.13 -21.23 14.52
C MET A 223 9.13 -19.93 15.33
N PRO A 224 8.00 -19.58 15.98
CA PRO A 224 7.95 -18.46 16.91
C PRO A 224 8.66 -18.83 18.22
N LEU A 225 9.16 -17.80 18.91
CA LEU A 225 9.66 -17.92 20.27
C LEU A 225 8.59 -18.51 21.19
N CYS A 226 9.04 -19.28 22.16
CA CYS A 226 8.22 -19.96 23.15
C CYS A 226 9.04 -20.19 24.43
N SER A 227 8.44 -20.76 25.47
CA SER A 227 9.12 -21.08 26.73
C SER A 227 10.34 -21.99 26.52
N GLY A 228 10.26 -22.89 25.54
CA GLY A 228 11.36 -23.78 25.15
C GLY A 228 12.35 -23.18 24.14
N PHE A 229 12.06 -22.04 23.54
CA PHE A 229 12.90 -21.32 22.56
C PHE A 229 12.66 -19.83 22.75
N SER A 230 13.16 -19.26 23.84
CA SER A 230 12.84 -17.90 24.27
C SER A 230 13.84 -16.86 23.81
N HIS A 231 15.01 -17.27 23.32
CA HIS A 231 16.11 -16.40 22.93
C HIS A 231 16.95 -17.02 21.80
N PHE A 232 17.48 -16.18 20.92
CA PHE A 232 18.41 -16.55 19.85
C PHE A 232 19.56 -15.55 19.77
N GLU A 233 20.72 -16.00 19.30
CA GLU A 233 21.91 -15.18 19.09
C GLU A 233 22.34 -15.16 17.62
N VAL A 234 22.94 -14.04 17.21
CA VAL A 234 23.51 -13.82 15.90
C VAL A 234 24.98 -13.46 16.07
N TYR A 235 25.85 -14.28 15.51
CA TYR A 235 27.29 -14.07 15.47
C TYR A 235 27.63 -13.25 14.24
N ILE A 236 28.17 -12.06 14.46
CA ILE A 236 28.58 -11.17 13.39
C ILE A 236 29.87 -11.70 12.76
N LYS A 237 29.82 -12.06 11.48
CA LYS A 237 30.99 -12.57 10.74
C LYS A 237 31.62 -11.53 9.82
N GLU A 238 30.89 -10.45 9.52
CA GLU A 238 31.38 -9.33 8.72
C GLU A 238 30.59 -8.07 9.12
N THR A 239 31.29 -6.98 9.42
CA THR A 239 30.72 -5.66 9.70
C THR A 239 31.59 -4.56 9.11
N THR A 240 30.98 -3.48 8.63
CA THR A 240 31.66 -2.22 8.28
C THR A 240 31.24 -1.09 9.21
N ASP A 241 32.22 -0.28 9.63
CA ASP A 241 32.02 0.92 10.47
C ASP A 241 31.29 0.70 11.80
N GLY A 242 31.33 -0.53 12.33
CA GLY A 242 30.71 -0.89 13.61
C GLY A 242 29.19 -1.03 13.57
N ALA A 243 28.60 -1.01 12.36
CA ALA A 243 27.18 -1.30 12.14
C ALA A 243 26.95 -2.82 12.09
N ALA A 244 25.94 -3.30 12.81
CA ALA A 244 25.59 -4.72 12.91
C ALA A 244 24.45 -5.09 11.96
N ALA A 245 24.25 -6.40 11.77
CA ALA A 245 22.96 -6.91 11.33
C ALA A 245 21.92 -6.52 12.38
N SER A 246 20.76 -6.05 11.95
CA SER A 246 19.67 -5.83 12.89
C SER A 246 19.12 -7.17 13.34
N VAL A 247 18.95 -7.34 14.64
CA VAL A 247 18.16 -8.45 15.18
C VAL A 247 16.74 -7.97 15.43
N GLY A 248 15.78 -8.85 15.20
CA GLY A 248 14.38 -8.52 15.28
C GLY A 248 13.54 -9.69 15.73
N ILE A 249 12.32 -9.37 16.13
CA ILE A 249 11.24 -10.29 16.37
C ILE A 249 10.00 -9.64 15.78
N GLY A 250 9.11 -10.44 15.22
CA GLY A 250 7.84 -9.91 14.76
C GLY A 250 6.81 -10.99 14.55
N ASP A 251 5.59 -10.59 14.26
CA ASP A 251 4.64 -11.43 13.55
C ASP A 251 5.27 -11.98 12.25
N CYS A 252 4.66 -12.96 11.60
CA CYS A 252 5.12 -13.40 10.27
C CYS A 252 4.62 -12.46 9.14
N SER A 253 3.81 -11.45 9.47
CA SER A 253 3.21 -10.52 8.53
C SER A 253 2.60 -9.35 9.30
N PRO A 254 2.91 -8.09 8.94
CA PRO A 254 2.41 -6.92 9.67
C PRO A 254 0.89 -6.99 9.87
N LEU A 255 0.46 -6.96 11.13
CA LEU A 255 -0.95 -6.92 11.48
C LEU A 255 -1.57 -5.66 10.88
N LYS A 256 -2.72 -5.85 10.23
CA LYS A 256 -3.65 -4.76 9.97
C LYS A 256 -4.97 -5.04 10.68
N PRO A 257 -5.44 -4.08 11.49
CA PRO A 257 -4.91 -2.73 11.59
C PRO A 257 -3.60 -2.60 12.37
N SER A 258 -2.72 -1.72 11.89
CA SER A 258 -1.39 -1.57 12.49
C SER A 258 -1.53 -1.12 13.95
N PRO A 259 -0.75 -1.73 14.85
CA PRO A 259 -0.90 -1.45 16.25
C PRO A 259 -0.69 0.01 16.59
N THR A 260 -1.49 0.44 17.54
CA THR A 260 -1.86 1.83 17.72
C THR A 260 -1.10 2.49 18.88
N CYS A 261 -0.27 1.71 19.58
CA CYS A 261 0.75 2.22 20.49
C CYS A 261 2.00 1.34 20.40
N GLU A 262 3.13 1.81 20.94
CA GLU A 262 4.40 1.09 20.84
C GLU A 262 4.40 -0.27 21.54
N ILE A 263 3.54 -0.47 22.54
CA ILE A 263 3.41 -1.74 23.28
C ILE A 263 2.62 -2.76 22.46
N LEU A 264 1.65 -2.31 21.65
CA LEU A 264 0.86 -3.20 20.81
C LEU A 264 1.60 -3.58 19.52
N ARG A 265 2.77 -2.98 19.23
CA ARG A 265 3.54 -3.28 18.02
C ARG A 265 3.79 -4.77 17.89
N ASP A 266 3.52 -5.25 16.70
CA ASP A 266 3.63 -6.62 16.25
C ASP A 266 5.05 -6.96 15.76
N PHE A 267 5.96 -5.99 15.77
CA PHE A 267 7.38 -6.19 15.53
C PHE A 267 8.27 -5.30 16.41
N MET A 268 9.48 -5.76 16.66
CA MET A 268 10.56 -5.02 17.29
C MET A 268 11.86 -5.36 16.58
N THR A 269 12.62 -4.33 16.20
CA THR A 269 13.97 -4.49 15.67
C THR A 269 14.94 -3.68 16.51
N TRP A 270 16.17 -4.16 16.60
CA TRP A 270 17.28 -3.46 17.20
C TRP A 270 18.45 -3.43 16.24
N THR A 271 18.99 -2.24 16.02
CA THR A 271 20.16 -1.99 15.18
C THR A 271 21.19 -1.23 16.00
N ALA A 272 22.45 -1.62 15.87
CA ALA A 272 23.57 -0.88 16.43
C ALA A 272 23.64 0.53 15.82
N ASP A 273 23.65 1.57 16.67
CA ASP A 273 23.71 2.97 16.23
C ASP A 273 25.11 3.42 15.78
N GLY A 274 26.12 2.53 15.91
CA GLY A 274 27.52 2.77 15.58
C GLY A 274 28.23 3.78 16.49
N LYS A 275 27.52 4.38 17.46
CA LYS A 275 28.03 5.45 18.34
C LYS A 275 28.13 5.00 19.79
N VAL A 276 27.03 4.51 20.34
CA VAL A 276 26.94 4.07 21.74
C VAL A 276 27.07 2.56 21.81
N ASN A 277 26.42 1.85 20.89
CA ASN A 277 26.41 0.39 20.82
C ASN A 277 27.16 -0.08 19.57
N LYS A 278 28.48 0.10 19.55
CA LYS A 278 29.32 -0.40 18.46
C LYS A 278 29.35 -1.92 18.48
N VAL A 279 29.24 -2.57 17.32
CA VAL A 279 29.34 -4.03 17.18
C VAL A 279 30.54 -4.37 16.31
N GLU A 280 31.30 -5.38 16.71
CA GLU A 280 32.53 -5.81 16.04
C GLU A 280 32.40 -7.24 15.50
N GLU A 281 33.33 -7.63 14.62
CA GLU A 281 33.38 -9.00 14.14
C GLU A 281 33.58 -9.97 15.31
N ASN A 282 32.79 -11.05 15.33
CA ASN A 282 32.67 -12.04 16.39
C ASN A 282 31.90 -11.60 17.64
N ASP A 283 31.38 -10.37 17.70
CA ASP A 283 30.35 -10.05 18.69
C ASP A 283 29.11 -10.93 18.46
N ARG A 284 28.43 -11.23 19.56
CA ARG A 284 27.13 -11.90 19.59
C ARG A 284 26.07 -10.88 19.92
N VAL A 285 25.06 -10.77 19.08
CA VAL A 285 23.88 -9.95 19.33
C VAL A 285 22.67 -10.87 19.33
N GLY A 286 21.89 -10.86 20.39
CA GLY A 286 20.73 -11.72 20.53
C GLY A 286 19.47 -10.95 20.85
N MET A 287 18.33 -11.60 20.68
CA MET A 287 17.06 -11.09 21.11
C MET A 287 16.17 -12.21 21.64
N GLY A 288 15.33 -11.89 22.62
CA GLY A 288 14.46 -12.86 23.25
C GLY A 288 13.21 -12.24 23.86
N VAL A 289 12.33 -13.13 24.30
CA VAL A 289 11.09 -12.82 25.02
C VAL A 289 11.19 -13.41 26.42
N HIS A 290 10.71 -12.64 27.39
CA HIS A 290 10.63 -13.07 28.78
C HIS A 290 9.20 -12.95 29.27
N TYR A 291 8.64 -14.10 29.64
CA TYR A 291 7.26 -14.25 30.08
C TYR A 291 7.08 -13.91 31.56
N HIS A 292 5.84 -13.62 31.95
CA HIS A 292 5.49 -13.26 33.32
C HIS A 292 6.04 -14.29 34.33
N PRO A 293 6.93 -13.90 35.26
CA PRO A 293 7.62 -14.83 36.14
C PRO A 293 6.67 -15.70 36.97
N ASP A 294 5.55 -15.13 37.43
CA ASP A 294 4.61 -15.86 38.28
C ASP A 294 3.64 -16.76 37.49
N SER A 295 3.60 -16.64 36.15
CA SER A 295 2.68 -17.40 35.29
C SER A 295 3.39 -18.50 34.51
N ARG A 296 4.64 -18.31 34.10
CA ARG A 296 5.38 -19.21 33.21
C ARG A 296 5.60 -20.62 33.77
N ASP A 297 5.61 -20.76 35.10
CA ASP A 297 5.80 -22.04 35.79
C ASP A 297 4.47 -22.81 35.99
N ASN A 298 3.33 -22.21 35.63
CA ASN A 298 2.02 -22.86 35.72
C ASN A 298 1.88 -23.93 34.61
N PRO A 299 1.53 -25.18 34.91
CA PRO A 299 1.29 -26.21 33.89
C PRO A 299 0.20 -25.88 32.87
N ALA A 300 -0.73 -24.97 33.22
CA ALA A 300 -1.78 -24.48 32.32
C ALA A 300 -1.33 -23.26 31.49
N TYR A 301 -0.08 -22.81 31.65
CA TYR A 301 0.46 -21.67 30.93
C TYR A 301 0.56 -21.95 29.42
N ASN A 302 0.09 -21.00 28.62
CA ASN A 302 0.12 -21.08 27.17
C ASN A 302 0.95 -19.92 26.61
N ASP A 303 2.17 -20.21 26.17
CA ASP A 303 3.07 -19.21 25.57
C ASP A 303 2.68 -18.77 24.16
N LYS A 304 1.58 -19.33 23.62
CA LYS A 304 1.00 -18.94 22.32
C LYS A 304 -0.18 -17.99 22.45
N GLU A 305 -0.64 -17.68 23.66
CA GLU A 305 -1.68 -16.68 23.87
C GLU A 305 -1.14 -15.25 23.70
N SER A 306 -2.07 -14.35 23.32
CA SER A 306 -1.81 -12.92 23.33
C SER A 306 -1.58 -12.44 24.76
N GLN A 307 -0.39 -11.93 25.05
CA GLN A 307 0.00 -11.58 26.41
C GLN A 307 1.14 -10.57 26.44
N LEU A 308 1.27 -9.87 27.56
CA LEU A 308 2.34 -8.92 27.78
C LEU A 308 3.66 -9.65 28.09
N VAL A 309 4.69 -9.41 27.29
CA VAL A 309 6.03 -10.01 27.44
C VAL A 309 7.10 -8.92 27.49
N LEU A 310 8.23 -9.23 28.13
CA LEU A 310 9.42 -8.37 28.09
C LEU A 310 10.32 -8.84 26.94
N CYS A 311 10.40 -8.04 25.88
CA CYS A 311 11.32 -8.27 24.78
C CYS A 311 12.67 -7.63 25.11
N PHE A 312 13.75 -8.39 25.02
CA PHE A 312 15.08 -7.93 25.44
C PHE A 312 16.16 -8.23 24.40
N VAL A 313 17.16 -7.35 24.32
CA VAL A 313 18.31 -7.46 23.42
C VAL A 313 19.55 -7.74 24.24
N THR A 314 20.36 -8.68 23.77
CA THR A 314 21.63 -9.04 24.39
C THR A 314 22.79 -8.68 23.47
N LYS A 315 23.91 -8.26 24.06
CA LYS A 315 25.20 -8.17 23.40
C LYS A 315 26.22 -8.94 24.21
N ASN A 316 26.87 -9.93 23.61
CA ASN A 316 27.84 -10.80 24.26
C ASN A 316 27.30 -11.34 25.59
N THR A 317 26.06 -11.85 25.58
CA THR A 317 25.31 -12.38 26.73
C THR A 317 24.90 -11.35 27.80
N VAL A 318 25.13 -10.06 27.59
CA VAL A 318 24.68 -9.00 28.51
C VAL A 318 23.45 -8.31 27.95
N THR A 319 22.38 -8.21 28.74
CA THR A 319 21.18 -7.45 28.35
C THR A 319 21.50 -5.96 28.26
N ILE A 320 21.32 -5.38 27.07
CA ILE A 320 21.61 -3.97 26.78
C ILE A 320 20.36 -3.12 26.55
N TYR A 321 19.22 -3.76 26.30
CA TYR A 321 17.94 -3.11 26.07
C TYR A 321 16.80 -4.06 26.42
N ALA A 322 15.70 -3.55 26.96
CA ALA A 322 14.49 -4.32 27.20
C ALA A 322 13.24 -3.42 27.11
N LYS A 323 12.13 -3.97 26.64
CA LYS A 323 10.86 -3.25 26.47
C LYS A 323 9.67 -4.20 26.60
N MET A 324 8.61 -3.73 27.24
CA MET A 324 7.34 -4.45 27.31
C MET A 324 6.57 -4.32 26.00
N ILE A 325 6.12 -5.45 25.45
CA ILE A 325 5.34 -5.53 24.21
C ILE A 325 4.28 -6.62 24.38
N ILE A 326 3.10 -6.44 23.77
CA ILE A 326 2.08 -7.48 23.65
C ILE A 326 2.51 -8.44 22.55
N GLN A 327 2.81 -9.67 22.94
CA GLN A 327 2.99 -10.77 22.01
C GLN A 327 1.66 -11.08 21.33
N PRO A 328 1.61 -11.22 19.98
CA PRO A 328 0.41 -11.66 19.30
C PRO A 328 0.14 -13.16 19.57
N GLU A 329 -1.09 -13.59 19.30
CA GLU A 329 -1.43 -15.01 19.34
C GLU A 329 -0.56 -15.80 18.34
N GLY A 330 0.08 -16.88 18.79
CA GLY A 330 1.07 -17.65 18.05
C GLY A 330 2.53 -17.30 18.36
N GLY A 331 2.79 -16.12 18.92
CA GLY A 331 4.12 -15.71 19.36
C GLY A 331 4.93 -14.94 18.32
N PHE A 332 6.06 -14.40 18.76
CA PHE A 332 6.97 -13.65 17.90
C PHE A 332 7.98 -14.54 17.18
N TYR A 333 8.14 -14.37 15.88
CA TYR A 333 9.15 -15.04 15.06
C TYR A 333 10.49 -14.29 15.10
N PRO A 334 11.61 -14.97 15.41
CA PRO A 334 12.95 -14.42 15.25
C PRO A 334 13.23 -13.91 13.83
N LEU A 335 13.85 -12.74 13.75
CA LEU A 335 14.26 -12.06 12.52
C LEU A 335 15.72 -11.63 12.59
N VAL A 336 16.42 -11.78 11.47
CA VAL A 336 17.77 -11.24 11.26
C VAL A 336 17.76 -10.46 9.95
N LEU A 337 18.15 -9.19 10.00
CA LEU A 337 18.18 -8.31 8.84
C LEU A 337 19.62 -8.05 8.43
N LEU A 338 20.00 -8.54 7.25
CA LEU A 338 21.28 -8.25 6.62
C LEU A 338 21.19 -6.99 5.78
N ASP A 339 22.27 -6.24 5.68
CA ASP A 339 22.36 -5.08 4.81
C ASP A 339 23.78 -4.97 4.21
N GLN A 340 24.04 -3.85 3.52
CA GLN A 340 25.37 -3.59 2.98
C GLN A 340 26.47 -3.49 4.04
N ASN A 341 26.11 -3.18 5.29
CA ASN A 341 27.05 -3.00 6.39
C ASN A 341 27.31 -4.29 7.18
N CYS A 342 26.37 -5.23 7.18
CA CYS A 342 26.53 -6.55 7.79
C CYS A 342 26.00 -7.63 6.86
N ARG A 343 26.93 -8.26 6.12
CA ARG A 343 26.62 -9.17 5.02
C ARG A 343 26.69 -10.65 5.39
N LYS A 344 27.32 -10.97 6.52
CA LYS A 344 27.57 -12.36 6.93
C LYS A 344 27.31 -12.55 8.41
N VAL A 345 26.48 -13.54 8.71
CA VAL A 345 26.14 -13.90 10.09
C VAL A 345 25.96 -15.40 10.25
N SER A 346 26.19 -15.90 11.46
CA SER A 346 25.74 -17.23 11.88
C SER A 346 24.67 -17.08 12.95
N VAL A 347 23.62 -17.89 12.90
CA VAL A 347 22.54 -17.89 13.89
C VAL A 347 22.75 -19.06 14.85
N ASP A 348 22.56 -18.82 16.14
CA ASP A 348 22.66 -19.79 17.22
C ASP A 348 21.37 -19.77 18.04
N VAL A 349 20.73 -20.92 18.10
CA VAL A 349 19.48 -21.16 18.83
C VAL A 349 19.65 -22.16 19.96
N GLU A 350 20.89 -22.56 20.27
CA GLU A 350 21.18 -23.62 21.24
C GLU A 350 21.92 -23.11 22.47
N SER A 351 22.98 -22.31 22.30
CA SER A 351 23.89 -21.97 23.40
C SER A 351 23.22 -21.23 24.55
N ASN A 352 22.30 -20.31 24.25
CA ASN A 352 21.58 -19.48 25.23
C ASN A 352 20.07 -19.46 24.91
N ARG A 353 19.50 -20.65 24.74
CA ARG A 353 18.12 -20.84 24.28
C ARG A 353 17.06 -20.43 25.30
N THR A 354 17.37 -20.59 26.60
CA THR A 354 16.49 -20.29 27.73
C THR A 354 17.00 -19.12 28.55
N ILE A 355 16.07 -18.43 29.22
CA ILE A 355 16.34 -17.16 29.92
C ILE A 355 17.15 -17.34 31.22
N GLU A 356 17.31 -18.58 31.71
CA GLU A 356 18.03 -18.90 32.96
C GLU A 356 19.48 -18.39 32.99
N VAL A 357 20.03 -17.99 31.84
CA VAL A 357 21.38 -17.42 31.68
C VAL A 357 21.44 -15.92 32.04
N TYR A 358 20.31 -15.20 32.08
CA TYR A 358 20.29 -13.75 32.19
C TYR A 358 19.79 -13.26 33.55
N ASP A 359 20.71 -12.72 34.34
CA ASP A 359 20.41 -12.15 35.66
C ASP A 359 19.47 -10.93 35.55
N ASN A 360 18.55 -10.81 36.53
CA ASN A 360 17.67 -9.65 36.76
C ASN A 360 16.46 -9.44 35.82
N LEU A 361 16.21 -10.30 34.83
CA LEU A 361 15.04 -10.09 33.94
C LEU A 361 13.70 -10.16 34.68
N ASP A 362 13.55 -11.06 35.67
CA ASP A 362 12.34 -11.11 36.52
C ASP A 362 12.11 -9.77 37.24
N ARG A 363 13.18 -9.12 37.70
CA ARG A 363 13.11 -7.80 38.36
C ARG A 363 12.72 -6.72 37.36
N VAL A 364 13.37 -6.69 36.19
CA VAL A 364 13.06 -5.72 35.11
C VAL A 364 11.62 -5.87 34.65
N PHE A 365 11.13 -7.11 34.49
CA PHE A 365 9.74 -7.38 34.15
C PHE A 365 8.80 -6.80 35.21
N LYS A 366 9.03 -7.10 36.49
CA LYS A 366 8.18 -6.62 37.60
C LYS A 366 8.18 -5.10 37.72
N GLU A 367 9.32 -4.44 37.45
CA GLU A 367 9.43 -2.98 37.43
C GLU A 367 8.69 -2.35 36.23
N ALA A 368 8.69 -3.00 35.06
CA ALA A 368 8.13 -2.43 33.83
C ALA A 368 6.65 -2.80 33.56
N VAL A 369 6.16 -3.92 34.11
CA VAL A 369 4.82 -4.44 33.82
C VAL A 369 3.71 -3.50 34.28
N GLU A 370 3.84 -2.88 35.46
CA GLU A 370 2.81 -1.97 35.99
C GLU A 370 2.62 -0.73 35.09
N GLU A 371 3.73 -0.14 34.62
CA GLU A 371 3.70 0.99 33.69
C GLU A 371 3.12 0.59 32.34
N ALA A 372 3.54 -0.57 31.80
CA ALA A 372 3.04 -1.07 30.53
C ALA A 372 1.54 -1.40 30.59
N THR A 373 1.07 -2.07 31.64
CA THR A 373 -0.34 -2.34 31.88
C THR A 373 -1.14 -1.04 31.99
N LYS A 374 -0.62 -0.04 32.72
CA LYS A 374 -1.28 1.28 32.80
C LYS A 374 -1.39 1.93 31.43
N HIS A 375 -0.31 1.94 30.63
CA HIS A 375 -0.35 2.47 29.27
C HIS A 375 -1.36 1.73 28.39
N ILE A 376 -1.41 0.39 28.45
CA ILE A 376 -2.40 -0.41 27.71
C ILE A 376 -3.82 -0.03 28.14
N ILE A 377 -4.10 0.09 29.45
CA ILE A 377 -5.43 0.45 29.95
C ILE A 377 -5.82 1.86 29.49
N GLU A 378 -4.93 2.85 29.64
CA GLU A 378 -5.18 4.22 29.18
C GLU A 378 -5.46 4.26 27.68
N ASP A 379 -4.71 3.47 26.92
CA ASP A 379 -4.85 3.33 25.48
C ASP A 379 -6.18 2.66 25.11
N CYS A 380 -6.56 1.56 25.77
CA CYS A 380 -7.86 0.91 25.61
C CYS A 380 -9.03 1.85 25.92
N ILE A 381 -8.96 2.60 27.02
CA ILE A 381 -9.99 3.57 27.42
C ILE A 381 -10.11 4.68 26.38
N LYS A 382 -8.99 5.23 25.88
CA LYS A 382 -9.00 6.27 24.82
C LYS A 382 -9.66 5.81 23.53
N ARG A 383 -9.69 4.49 23.30
CA ARG A 383 -10.24 3.87 22.09
C ARG A 383 -11.63 3.31 22.26
N GLU A 384 -12.15 3.28 23.47
CA GLU A 384 -13.46 2.73 23.72
C GLU A 384 -14.51 3.45 22.87
N ILE A 385 -15.28 2.65 22.15
CA ILE A 385 -16.35 3.15 21.29
C ILE A 385 -17.62 3.02 22.10
N HIS A 386 -18.36 4.12 22.23
CA HIS A 386 -19.65 4.12 22.89
C HIS A 386 -20.73 4.57 21.91
N ILE A 387 -21.94 4.05 22.08
CA ILE A 387 -23.12 4.46 21.30
C ILE A 387 -23.33 5.99 21.28
N LYS A 388 -23.02 6.69 22.39
CA LYS A 388 -23.12 8.15 22.51
C LYS A 388 -22.16 8.93 21.60
N MET A 389 -21.15 8.28 21.04
CA MET A 389 -20.21 8.87 20.09
C MET A 389 -20.76 8.89 18.67
N PHE A 390 -21.98 8.38 18.44
CA PHE A 390 -22.60 8.33 17.13
C PHE A 390 -23.82 9.23 17.06
N ARG A 391 -23.92 9.94 15.93
CA ARG A 391 -25.16 10.52 15.44
C ARG A 391 -25.63 9.65 14.28
N LYS A 392 -26.79 8.99 14.42
CA LYS A 392 -27.27 8.02 13.43
C LYS A 392 -28.77 8.13 13.19
N SER A 393 -29.23 7.66 12.04
CA SER A 393 -30.64 7.39 11.80
C SER A 393 -31.16 6.30 12.75
N ASP A 394 -32.43 6.40 13.14
CA ASP A 394 -33.05 5.45 14.08
C ASP A 394 -33.09 4.03 13.54
N ALA A 395 -33.25 3.86 12.22
CA ALA A 395 -33.37 2.56 11.57
C ALA A 395 -32.07 1.74 11.52
N LEU A 396 -30.91 2.38 11.78
CA LEU A 396 -29.64 1.66 11.81
C LEU A 396 -29.47 0.89 13.11
N VAL A 397 -29.21 -0.40 13.02
CA VAL A 397 -28.82 -1.24 14.15
C VAL A 397 -27.29 -1.19 14.27
N LEU A 398 -26.81 -0.91 15.48
CA LEU A 398 -25.38 -0.78 15.77
C LEU A 398 -25.00 -1.80 16.83
N ASP A 399 -24.08 -2.71 16.47
CA ASP A 399 -23.46 -3.63 17.40
C ASP A 399 -22.03 -3.15 17.69
N VAL A 400 -21.87 -2.55 18.86
CA VAL A 400 -20.58 -2.05 19.35
C VAL A 400 -19.97 -3.14 20.23
N PRO A 401 -18.68 -3.49 20.04
CA PRO A 401 -17.99 -4.43 20.90
C PRO A 401 -18.16 -4.02 22.36
N LYS A 402 -18.58 -4.98 23.20
CA LYS A 402 -18.72 -4.75 24.65
C LYS A 402 -17.38 -4.36 25.26
N GLU A 403 -17.43 -3.67 26.40
CA GLU A 403 -16.28 -3.16 27.15
C GLU A 403 -15.13 -4.19 27.16
N PRO A 404 -13.87 -3.76 26.91
CA PRO A 404 -12.77 -4.69 26.98
C PRO A 404 -12.72 -5.28 28.39
N SER A 405 -12.91 -6.59 28.51
CA SER A 405 -12.28 -7.34 29.58
C SER A 405 -10.77 -7.11 29.51
N THR A 406 -10.04 -7.42 30.58
CA THR A 406 -8.57 -7.37 30.60
C THR A 406 -7.90 -8.12 29.43
N ASP A 407 -8.65 -9.00 28.76
CA ASP A 407 -8.27 -9.66 27.50
C ASP A 407 -8.72 -8.82 26.30
N ILE A 408 -7.74 -8.17 25.63
CA ILE A 408 -7.97 -7.40 24.41
C ILE A 408 -8.10 -8.37 23.24
N ASP A 409 -9.33 -8.64 22.81
CA ASP A 409 -9.59 -9.39 21.58
C ASP A 409 -9.48 -8.48 20.35
N LEU A 410 -8.30 -8.49 19.71
CA LEU A 410 -8.02 -7.69 18.52
C LEU A 410 -8.90 -8.08 17.31
N SER A 411 -9.53 -9.26 17.31
CA SER A 411 -10.44 -9.66 16.23
C SER A 411 -11.78 -8.93 16.26
N LYS A 412 -12.13 -8.31 17.40
CA LYS A 412 -13.41 -7.60 17.63
C LYS A 412 -13.26 -6.08 17.65
N LEU A 413 -12.30 -5.52 16.92
CA LEU A 413 -12.05 -4.07 16.90
C LEU A 413 -13.04 -3.28 16.03
N TYR A 414 -13.93 -3.94 15.30
CA TYR A 414 -14.91 -3.31 14.42
C TYR A 414 -16.25 -3.06 15.11
N CYS A 415 -17.02 -2.12 14.57
CA CYS A 415 -18.41 -1.88 14.91
C CYS A 415 -19.28 -2.36 13.76
N ARG A 416 -20.24 -3.25 14.01
CA ARG A 416 -21.13 -3.76 12.97
C ARG A 416 -22.35 -2.85 12.83
N ILE A 417 -22.62 -2.45 11.59
CA ILE A 417 -23.76 -1.61 11.23
C ILE A 417 -24.66 -2.41 10.31
N THR A 418 -25.92 -2.54 10.69
CA THR A 418 -26.95 -3.25 9.91
C THR A 418 -28.10 -2.31 9.58
N LEU A 419 -28.47 -2.26 8.30
CA LEU A 419 -29.71 -1.68 7.81
C LEU A 419 -30.68 -2.82 7.46
N PRO A 420 -31.78 -3.00 8.19
CA PRO A 420 -32.75 -4.05 7.92
C PRO A 420 -33.43 -3.90 6.56
N ALA A 421 -33.78 -5.02 5.93
CA ALA A 421 -34.33 -5.08 4.56
C ALA A 421 -35.63 -4.29 4.37
N GLU A 422 -36.47 -4.23 5.39
CA GLU A 422 -37.73 -3.48 5.40
C GLU A 422 -37.56 -1.95 5.43
N THR A 423 -36.33 -1.48 5.66
CA THR A 423 -36.06 -0.05 5.80
C THR A 423 -35.87 0.61 4.44
N MET A 424 -36.67 1.64 4.16
CA MET A 424 -36.61 2.41 2.93
C MET A 424 -35.84 3.72 3.10
N GLY A 425 -35.26 4.20 2.00
CA GLY A 425 -34.55 5.47 1.95
C GLY A 425 -33.09 5.38 2.42
N ILE A 426 -32.45 6.55 2.48
CA ILE A 426 -31.04 6.68 2.86
C ILE A 426 -30.97 6.89 4.38
N HIS A 427 -30.09 6.13 5.02
CA HIS A 427 -29.83 6.20 6.46
C HIS A 427 -28.35 6.33 6.69
N ALA A 428 -27.94 7.32 7.48
CA ALA A 428 -26.55 7.56 7.76
C ALA A 428 -26.21 7.48 9.24
N ILE A 429 -24.93 7.23 9.49
CA ILE A 429 -24.27 7.25 10.77
C ILE A 429 -22.98 8.04 10.65
N GLN A 430 -22.78 8.93 11.61
CA GLN A 430 -21.60 9.77 11.73
C GLN A 430 -20.95 9.52 13.08
N PHE A 431 -19.64 9.31 13.08
CA PHE A 431 -18.86 9.17 14.30
C PHE A 431 -18.39 10.56 14.74
N CYS A 432 -18.88 11.02 15.90
CA CYS A 432 -18.72 12.39 16.40
C CYS A 432 -17.31 12.70 16.95
N LYS A 433 -16.31 11.88 16.63
CA LYS A 433 -14.91 12.19 16.86
C LYS A 433 -14.27 12.51 15.51
N PRO A 434 -13.60 13.67 15.36
CA PRO A 434 -13.07 14.07 14.06
C PRO A 434 -11.81 13.29 13.72
N LEU A 435 -11.56 13.13 12.43
CA LEU A 435 -10.27 12.69 11.90
C LEU A 435 -9.19 13.72 12.25
N THR A 436 -7.98 13.23 12.49
CA THR A 436 -6.80 14.04 12.87
C THR A 436 -5.59 13.53 12.10
N GLU A 437 -4.47 14.26 12.10
CA GLU A 437 -3.21 13.77 11.48
C GLU A 437 -2.77 12.42 12.08
N ASP A 438 -2.94 12.22 13.39
CA ASP A 438 -2.59 10.96 14.07
C ASP A 438 -3.63 9.84 13.89
N ASN A 439 -4.85 10.18 13.47
CA ASN A 439 -5.95 9.25 13.28
C ASN A 439 -6.74 9.66 12.03
N SER A 440 -6.07 9.59 10.89
CA SER A 440 -6.56 10.10 9.60
C SER A 440 -7.38 9.07 8.83
N TYR A 441 -7.34 7.80 9.25
CA TYR A 441 -7.83 6.67 8.47
C TYR A 441 -8.95 5.90 9.15
N PHE A 442 -9.96 5.51 8.39
CA PHE A 442 -10.95 4.49 8.79
C PHE A 442 -11.31 3.61 7.58
N CYS A 443 -11.81 2.40 7.83
CA CYS A 443 -12.23 1.49 6.77
C CYS A 443 -13.48 0.69 7.11
N LEU A 444 -14.07 0.11 6.07
CA LEU A 444 -15.27 -0.72 6.15
C LEU A 444 -15.01 -2.03 5.41
N ASP A 445 -15.42 -3.13 6.00
CA ASP A 445 -15.64 -4.38 5.28
C ASP A 445 -17.12 -4.50 4.90
N ILE A 446 -17.39 -4.71 3.62
CA ILE A 446 -18.74 -4.92 3.12
C ILE A 446 -19.11 -6.39 3.32
N LYS A 447 -20.04 -6.67 4.24
CA LYS A 447 -20.44 -8.05 4.59
C LYS A 447 -21.66 -8.52 3.83
N THR A 448 -22.64 -7.64 3.63
CA THR A 448 -23.84 -7.92 2.83
C THR A 448 -24.16 -6.69 2.00
N LEU A 449 -24.18 -6.83 0.67
CA LEU A 449 -24.56 -5.74 -0.23
C LEU A 449 -25.15 -6.25 -1.53
N ASN A 450 -26.43 -5.98 -1.76
CA ASN A 450 -27.10 -6.30 -3.00
C ASN A 450 -26.76 -5.30 -4.13
N GLU A 451 -26.91 -5.70 -5.40
CA GLU A 451 -26.67 -4.85 -6.57
C GLU A 451 -27.53 -3.58 -6.60
N ASP A 452 -28.74 -3.65 -6.02
CA ASP A 452 -29.67 -2.52 -5.89
C ASP A 452 -29.39 -1.65 -4.66
N SER A 453 -28.61 -2.15 -3.70
CA SER A 453 -28.27 -1.43 -2.47
C SER A 453 -27.09 -0.47 -2.70
N VAL A 454 -26.98 0.53 -1.82
CA VAL A 454 -25.93 1.55 -1.89
C VAL A 454 -25.30 1.76 -0.53
N VAL A 455 -23.96 1.65 -0.49
CA VAL A 455 -23.12 2.10 0.62
C VAL A 455 -22.35 3.33 0.16
N THR A 456 -22.14 4.29 1.04
CA THR A 456 -21.28 5.45 0.77
C THR A 456 -20.47 5.74 2.01
N THR A 457 -19.15 5.77 1.85
CA THR A 457 -18.21 6.16 2.90
C THR A 457 -17.64 7.54 2.60
N GLY A 458 -17.42 8.36 3.62
CA GLY A 458 -17.01 9.74 3.43
C GLY A 458 -16.71 10.49 4.72
N VAL A 459 -16.52 11.80 4.57
CA VAL A 459 -16.34 12.74 5.67
C VAL A 459 -17.33 13.88 5.51
N ALA A 460 -17.94 14.28 6.62
CA ALA A 460 -18.93 15.36 6.65
C ALA A 460 -18.86 16.15 7.96
N ASP A 461 -19.37 17.38 7.96
CA ASP A 461 -19.46 18.22 9.14
C ASP A 461 -20.59 17.81 10.11
N SER A 462 -20.68 18.47 11.27
CA SER A 462 -21.71 18.15 12.28
C SER A 462 -23.14 18.43 11.84
N ASN A 463 -23.33 19.25 10.80
CA ASN A 463 -24.65 19.65 10.30
C ASN A 463 -25.18 18.72 9.20
N PHE A 464 -24.41 17.70 8.82
CA PHE A 464 -24.77 16.73 7.79
C PHE A 464 -26.18 16.15 7.97
N ASP A 465 -26.96 16.04 6.91
CA ASP A 465 -28.30 15.44 6.94
C ASP A 465 -28.19 13.90 6.84
N LEU A 466 -28.68 13.19 7.87
CA LEU A 466 -28.59 11.73 7.95
C LEU A 466 -29.48 10.98 6.93
N SER A 467 -30.24 11.73 6.12
CA SER A 467 -31.01 11.20 4.99
C SER A 467 -30.31 11.40 3.63
N LYS A 468 -29.02 11.77 3.64
CA LYS A 468 -28.21 12.03 2.44
C LYS A 468 -26.97 11.13 2.40
N HIS A 469 -26.36 11.07 1.22
CA HIS A 469 -25.03 10.46 1.03
C HIS A 469 -23.94 11.54 1.21
N PRO A 470 -22.84 11.24 1.93
CA PRO A 470 -21.71 12.16 1.99
C PRO A 470 -21.11 12.35 0.58
N GLY A 471 -20.63 13.55 0.30
CA GLY A 471 -20.22 14.01 -1.02
C GLY A 471 -21.36 14.61 -1.86
N LYS A 472 -22.62 14.27 -1.58
CA LYS A 472 -23.82 14.83 -2.28
C LYS A 472 -24.43 16.04 -1.58
N THR A 473 -23.75 16.59 -0.58
CA THR A 473 -24.10 17.86 0.08
C THR A 473 -22.85 18.73 0.18
N GLU A 474 -23.02 20.02 0.45
CA GLU A 474 -21.90 20.93 0.70
C GLU A 474 -21.07 20.49 1.91
N ASN A 475 -19.79 20.85 1.92
CA ASN A 475 -18.78 20.54 2.94
C ASN A 475 -18.62 19.05 3.22
N THR A 476 -18.91 18.20 2.23
CA THR A 476 -18.78 16.75 2.38
C THR A 476 -18.08 16.14 1.18
N VAL A 477 -17.45 14.99 1.42
CA VAL A 477 -16.82 14.14 0.42
C VAL A 477 -17.26 12.70 0.66
N GLY A 478 -17.46 11.91 -0.39
CA GLY A 478 -17.83 10.51 -0.22
C GLY A 478 -17.73 9.68 -1.49
N TRP A 479 -17.60 8.37 -1.32
CA TRP A 479 -17.42 7.41 -2.41
C TRP A 479 -18.51 6.35 -2.38
N MET A 480 -19.26 6.24 -3.49
CA MET A 480 -20.47 5.43 -3.59
C MET A 480 -20.21 4.05 -4.21
N SER A 481 -20.75 2.99 -3.60
CA SER A 481 -20.60 1.61 -4.06
C SER A 481 -21.19 1.37 -5.45
N GLN A 482 -22.39 1.88 -5.69
CA GLN A 482 -23.23 1.54 -6.84
C GLN A 482 -22.61 1.93 -8.19
N ASN A 483 -21.97 3.10 -8.26
CA ASN A 483 -21.41 3.64 -9.51
C ASN A 483 -19.91 3.92 -9.42
N GLY A 484 -19.30 3.67 -8.27
CA GLY A 484 -17.88 3.89 -8.02
C GLY A 484 -17.45 5.36 -7.97
N ARG A 485 -18.39 6.30 -8.12
CA ARG A 485 -18.06 7.73 -8.20
C ARG A 485 -17.70 8.29 -6.84
N MET A 486 -16.67 9.12 -6.83
CA MET A 486 -16.21 9.88 -5.67
C MET A 486 -16.75 11.30 -5.75
N PHE A 487 -17.71 11.62 -4.90
CA PHE A 487 -18.39 12.89 -4.84
C PHE A 487 -17.73 13.85 -3.83
N TYR A 488 -17.79 15.14 -4.13
CA TYR A 488 -17.40 16.25 -3.26
C TYR A 488 -18.30 17.44 -3.58
N ASN A 489 -18.99 18.01 -2.60
CA ASN A 489 -19.91 19.15 -2.79
C ASN A 489 -20.87 18.99 -4.00
N THR A 490 -21.58 17.86 -4.10
CA THR A 490 -22.53 17.48 -5.17
C THR A 490 -21.92 17.14 -6.54
N ARG A 491 -20.61 17.33 -6.69
CA ARG A 491 -19.83 17.08 -7.90
C ARG A 491 -19.09 15.77 -7.79
N TYR A 492 -18.61 15.22 -8.89
CA TYR A 492 -17.82 13.98 -8.89
C TYR A 492 -16.68 13.97 -9.92
N GLU A 493 -16.58 15.03 -10.71
CA GLU A 493 -15.52 15.27 -11.67
C GLU A 493 -14.15 15.24 -10.96
N GLY A 494 -13.20 14.50 -11.49
CA GLY A 494 -11.86 14.44 -10.94
C GLY A 494 -10.90 13.92 -11.98
N ASN A 495 -9.64 13.74 -11.58
CA ASN A 495 -8.63 13.17 -12.48
C ASN A 495 -8.99 11.73 -12.86
N VAL A 496 -9.66 10.99 -11.96
CA VAL A 496 -10.10 9.60 -12.16
C VAL A 496 -11.55 9.40 -11.75
N ASN A 497 -12.21 8.44 -12.42
CA ASN A 497 -13.64 8.15 -12.28
C ASN A 497 -14.00 7.32 -11.03
N GLY A 498 -13.01 6.73 -10.35
CA GLY A 498 -13.20 5.81 -9.23
C GLY A 498 -13.60 4.40 -9.68
N GLN A 499 -13.91 3.51 -8.74
CA GLN A 499 -14.27 2.11 -8.99
C GLN A 499 -15.47 1.69 -8.13
N ARG A 500 -16.32 0.80 -8.65
CA ARG A 500 -17.40 0.20 -7.86
C ARG A 500 -16.83 -0.72 -6.78
N TYR A 501 -17.59 -0.91 -5.71
CA TYR A 501 -17.28 -1.90 -4.67
C TYR A 501 -18.54 -2.62 -4.23
N GLU A 502 -18.37 -3.87 -3.79
CA GLU A 502 -19.44 -4.82 -3.55
C GLU A 502 -19.20 -5.66 -2.29
N GLU A 503 -20.06 -6.66 -2.07
CA GLU A 503 -19.89 -7.62 -0.98
C GLU A 503 -18.52 -8.30 -1.04
N GLY A 504 -17.87 -8.39 0.12
CA GLY A 504 -16.53 -8.94 0.25
C GLY A 504 -15.40 -7.93 0.02
N ASP A 505 -15.66 -6.70 -0.42
CA ASP A 505 -14.62 -5.66 -0.53
C ASP A 505 -14.33 -4.97 0.81
N THR A 506 -13.08 -4.52 1.00
CA THR A 506 -12.69 -3.57 2.05
C THR A 506 -12.47 -2.20 1.42
N VAL A 507 -13.16 -1.18 1.94
CA VAL A 507 -13.04 0.20 1.47
C VAL A 507 -12.51 1.11 2.56
N GLY A 508 -11.45 1.84 2.27
CA GLY A 508 -10.75 2.70 3.22
C GLY A 508 -10.74 4.16 2.79
N LEU A 509 -10.65 5.05 3.76
CA LEU A 509 -10.57 6.49 3.58
C LEU A 509 -9.46 7.04 4.46
N ASP A 510 -8.48 7.71 3.85
CA ASP A 510 -7.41 8.44 4.54
C ASP A 510 -7.58 9.95 4.31
N CYS A 511 -7.50 10.75 5.36
CA CYS A 511 -7.67 12.21 5.31
C CYS A 511 -6.36 12.91 5.69
N SER A 512 -5.65 13.42 4.69
CA SER A 512 -4.41 14.17 4.90
C SER A 512 -4.70 15.67 4.95
N VAL A 513 -4.29 16.31 6.05
CA VAL A 513 -4.41 17.76 6.24
C VAL A 513 -3.06 18.39 5.88
N PHE A 514 -3.05 19.28 4.87
CA PHE A 514 -1.82 19.94 4.42
C PHE A 514 -1.81 21.43 4.78
N GLU A 515 -2.95 22.10 4.64
CA GLU A 515 -3.20 23.49 5.01
C GLU A 515 -4.42 23.57 5.93
N SER A 516 -4.61 24.70 6.61
CA SER A 516 -5.72 24.89 7.56
C SER A 516 -7.12 24.81 6.94
N SER A 517 -7.23 24.86 5.61
CA SER A 517 -8.50 25.10 4.92
C SER A 517 -8.95 24.04 3.91
N LEU A 518 -8.10 23.10 3.46
CA LEU A 518 -8.45 22.16 2.38
C LEU A 518 -7.73 20.79 2.50
N PRO A 519 -8.21 19.88 3.35
CA PRO A 519 -7.72 18.51 3.41
C PRO A 519 -8.00 17.72 2.12
N VAL A 520 -7.16 16.71 1.89
CA VAL A 520 -7.30 15.77 0.77
C VAL A 520 -7.68 14.40 1.33
N VAL A 521 -8.73 13.83 0.74
CA VAL A 521 -9.19 12.49 1.05
C VAL A 521 -8.75 11.53 -0.03
N LEU A 522 -8.02 10.49 0.36
CA LEU A 522 -7.62 9.36 -0.47
C LEU A 522 -8.55 8.17 -0.17
N PHE A 523 -9.25 7.69 -1.21
CA PHE A 523 -10.05 6.49 -1.15
C PHE A 523 -9.23 5.28 -1.58
N SER A 524 -9.44 4.15 -0.90
CA SER A 524 -8.78 2.89 -1.19
C SER A 524 -9.77 1.72 -1.23
N LYS A 525 -9.56 0.78 -2.14
CA LYS A 525 -10.30 -0.48 -2.27
C LYS A 525 -9.33 -1.62 -2.13
N ASN A 526 -9.59 -2.57 -1.25
CA ASN A 526 -8.74 -3.74 -1.03
C ASN A 526 -7.25 -3.32 -0.97
N TYR A 527 -7.00 -2.25 -0.20
CA TYR A 527 -5.66 -1.71 0.06
C TYR A 527 -4.90 -1.22 -1.19
N HIS A 528 -5.63 -0.84 -2.24
CA HIS A 528 -5.14 -0.13 -3.41
C HIS A 528 -5.78 1.25 -3.50
N PRO A 529 -5.05 2.29 -3.90
CA PRO A 529 -5.59 3.64 -3.98
C PRO A 529 -6.47 3.77 -5.24
N ILE A 530 -7.68 4.32 -5.06
CA ILE A 530 -8.71 4.43 -6.12
C ILE A 530 -8.91 5.86 -6.59
N GLY A 531 -8.66 6.84 -5.72
CA GLY A 531 -8.76 8.23 -6.12
C GLY A 531 -8.73 9.20 -4.97
N LEU A 532 -8.53 10.47 -5.33
CA LEU A 532 -8.37 11.58 -4.40
C LEU A 532 -9.49 12.60 -4.60
N ARG A 533 -9.98 13.21 -3.51
CA ARG A 533 -10.93 14.34 -3.54
C ARG A 533 -10.61 15.33 -2.42
N TYR A 534 -10.89 16.61 -2.63
CA TYR A 534 -10.87 17.58 -1.55
C TYR A 534 -12.07 17.42 -0.62
N LEU A 535 -11.85 17.65 0.67
CA LEU A 535 -12.91 17.93 1.62
C LEU A 535 -12.94 19.45 1.84
N MET A 536 -14.05 20.08 1.47
CA MET A 536 -14.22 21.54 1.47
C MET A 536 -14.63 22.11 2.84
N ALA A 537 -14.61 21.28 3.88
CA ALA A 537 -14.85 21.73 5.24
C ALA A 537 -13.60 22.45 5.79
N ASN A 538 -13.77 23.69 6.23
CA ASN A 538 -12.64 24.53 6.68
C ASN A 538 -12.24 24.32 8.14
N ASP A 539 -13.01 23.55 8.91
CA ASP A 539 -12.77 23.33 10.34
C ASP A 539 -12.37 21.87 10.60
N PRO A 540 -11.08 21.59 10.90
CA PRO A 540 -10.61 20.26 11.21
C PRO A 540 -11.33 19.57 12.37
N SER A 541 -11.90 20.34 13.31
CA SER A 541 -12.69 19.77 14.40
C SER A 541 -14.01 19.14 13.95
N GLN A 542 -14.39 19.33 12.68
CA GLN A 542 -15.62 18.84 12.08
C GLN A 542 -15.40 17.75 11.02
N TYR A 543 -14.22 17.16 10.92
CA TYR A 543 -13.95 16.09 9.95
C TYR A 543 -14.50 14.75 10.44
N PHE A 544 -15.83 14.61 10.51
CA PHE A 544 -16.45 13.42 11.08
C PHE A 544 -16.60 12.30 10.04
N PRO A 545 -16.05 11.10 10.30
CA PRO A 545 -16.31 9.90 9.51
C PRO A 545 -17.81 9.65 9.39
N THR A 546 -18.29 9.51 8.15
CA THR A 546 -19.71 9.43 7.85
C THR A 546 -19.97 8.31 6.85
N ILE A 547 -20.95 7.46 7.16
CA ILE A 547 -21.34 6.32 6.35
C ILE A 547 -22.84 6.41 6.09
N ALA A 548 -23.27 6.26 4.83
CA ALA A 548 -24.67 6.21 4.44
C ALA A 548 -24.99 4.86 3.79
N LEU A 549 -26.11 4.27 4.18
CA LEU A 549 -26.64 3.00 3.71
C LEU A 549 -28.02 3.21 3.08
N CYS A 550 -28.29 2.55 1.96
CA CYS A 550 -29.60 2.50 1.32
C CYS A 550 -29.84 1.08 0.83
N GLY A 551 -30.74 0.34 1.50
CA GLY A 551 -30.93 -1.09 1.25
C GLY A 551 -31.81 -1.40 0.03
N ASN A 552 -32.76 -0.51 -0.30
CA ASN A 552 -33.73 -0.71 -1.39
C ASN A 552 -34.49 -2.05 -1.32
N GLY A 553 -34.88 -2.46 -0.10
CA GLY A 553 -35.60 -3.73 0.13
C GLY A 553 -34.69 -4.90 0.51
N TYR A 554 -33.38 -4.69 0.58
CA TYR A 554 -32.39 -5.68 0.99
C TYR A 554 -31.68 -5.26 2.28
N GLU A 555 -31.24 -6.25 3.04
CA GLU A 555 -30.39 -6.03 4.20
C GLU A 555 -29.00 -5.58 3.74
N VAL A 556 -28.44 -4.59 4.44
CA VAL A 556 -27.06 -4.15 4.24
C VAL A 556 -26.30 -4.28 5.55
N VAL A 557 -25.15 -4.96 5.51
CA VAL A 557 -24.30 -5.18 6.68
C VAL A 557 -22.87 -4.73 6.36
N VAL A 558 -22.32 -3.87 7.20
CA VAL A 558 -20.93 -3.41 7.10
C VAL A 558 -20.24 -3.48 8.46
N ASP A 559 -18.99 -3.92 8.48
CA ASP A 559 -18.13 -3.90 9.67
C ASP A 559 -17.18 -2.72 9.55
N VAL A 560 -17.23 -1.79 10.51
CA VAL A 560 -16.51 -0.51 10.44
C VAL A 560 -15.39 -0.47 11.46
N PHE A 561 -14.18 -0.22 10.97
CA PHE A 561 -12.99 -0.02 11.77
C PHE A 561 -12.73 1.49 11.87
N TRP A 562 -13.18 2.09 12.96
CA TRP A 562 -13.09 3.53 13.18
C TRP A 562 -11.65 3.97 13.48
N HIS A 563 -11.30 5.21 13.11
CA HIS A 563 -9.98 5.79 13.31
C HIS A 563 -9.49 5.80 14.76
N THR A 564 -10.35 5.69 15.76
CA THR A 564 -9.88 5.51 17.15
C THR A 564 -9.23 4.17 17.39
N ARG A 565 -9.59 3.15 16.60
CA ARG A 565 -9.08 1.78 16.68
C ARG A 565 -7.97 1.52 15.65
N LEU A 566 -7.75 2.45 14.72
CA LEU A 566 -6.79 2.37 13.62
C LEU A 566 -5.79 3.53 13.69
N CYS A 567 -4.48 3.27 13.75
CA CYS A 567 -3.52 4.37 13.72
C CYS A 567 -3.15 4.81 12.31
N VAL A 568 -3.01 3.88 11.36
CA VAL A 568 -2.49 4.22 10.03
C VAL A 568 -3.19 3.39 8.96
N GLY A 569 -3.53 4.06 7.86
CA GLY A 569 -3.97 3.40 6.63
C GLY A 569 -2.85 2.65 5.91
N PRO A 570 -3.13 2.02 4.76
CA PRO A 570 -2.08 1.51 3.88
C PRO A 570 -1.12 2.62 3.44
N THR A 571 0.18 2.37 3.56
CA THR A 571 1.22 3.17 2.91
C THR A 571 1.45 2.66 1.50
N PHE A 572 1.47 3.56 0.52
CA PHE A 572 1.62 3.24 -0.89
C PHE A 572 3.04 3.53 -1.38
N GLU A 573 3.82 2.51 -1.70
CA GLU A 573 5.16 2.74 -2.26
C GLU A 573 5.05 3.45 -3.62
N ILE A 574 5.51 4.71 -3.68
CA ILE A 574 5.47 5.54 -4.90
C ILE A 574 6.13 4.88 -6.12
N ASP A 575 7.18 4.09 -5.87
CA ASP A 575 7.95 3.38 -6.88
C ASP A 575 7.25 2.14 -7.45
N ASN A 576 6.21 1.66 -6.77
CA ASN A 576 5.40 0.52 -7.17
C ASN A 576 4.17 1.02 -7.94
N VAL A 577 4.18 0.76 -9.24
CA VAL A 577 3.12 1.21 -10.14
C VAL A 577 1.77 0.51 -9.89
N ASN A 578 1.72 -0.61 -9.15
CA ASN A 578 0.46 -1.19 -8.69
C ASN A 578 -0.29 -0.27 -7.70
N TYR A 579 0.44 0.62 -7.02
CA TYR A 579 -0.14 1.60 -6.10
C TYR A 579 -0.36 2.97 -6.74
N TRP A 580 -0.25 3.07 -8.06
CA TRP A 580 -0.74 4.24 -8.75
C TRP A 580 -2.26 4.13 -8.91
N ILE A 581 -2.93 5.27 -8.84
CA ILE A 581 -4.34 5.36 -9.14
C ILE A 581 -4.48 5.23 -10.66
N ILE A 582 -5.01 4.10 -11.13
CA ILE A 582 -5.12 3.76 -12.55
C ILE A 582 -6.58 3.46 -12.94
N PRO A 583 -6.93 3.64 -14.22
CA PRO A 583 -8.28 3.33 -14.71
C PRO A 583 -8.67 1.87 -14.49
N GLU A 584 -9.95 1.60 -14.27
CA GLU A 584 -10.46 0.24 -14.12
C GLU A 584 -10.18 -0.60 -15.37
N GLY A 585 -9.87 -1.89 -15.18
CA GLY A 585 -9.50 -2.82 -16.26
C GLY A 585 -8.06 -2.69 -16.79
N SER A 586 -7.27 -1.76 -16.25
CA SER A 586 -5.84 -1.62 -16.57
C SER A 586 -5.04 -2.84 -16.12
N LYS A 587 -4.02 -3.20 -16.91
CA LYS A 587 -3.06 -4.27 -16.60
C LYS A 587 -1.70 -3.67 -16.25
N VAL A 588 -1.09 -4.16 -15.18
CA VAL A 588 0.21 -3.69 -14.72
C VAL A 588 1.27 -4.77 -14.89
N ASN A 589 2.37 -4.42 -15.54
CA ASN A 589 3.60 -5.21 -15.57
C ASN A 589 4.61 -4.58 -14.61
N GLU A 590 4.63 -5.07 -13.37
CA GLU A 590 5.50 -4.56 -12.29
C GLU A 590 6.98 -4.60 -12.68
N LYS A 591 7.43 -5.67 -13.37
CA LYS A 591 8.84 -5.86 -13.77
C LYS A 591 9.30 -4.77 -14.74
N GLU A 592 8.44 -4.39 -15.67
CA GLU A 592 8.74 -3.34 -16.66
C GLU A 592 8.30 -1.95 -16.20
N LYS A 593 7.63 -1.85 -15.04
CA LYS A 593 6.91 -0.66 -14.55
C LYS A 593 5.97 -0.08 -15.61
N MET A 594 5.26 -0.97 -16.33
CA MET A 594 4.40 -0.59 -17.45
C MET A 594 2.94 -0.79 -17.09
N VAL A 595 2.13 0.23 -17.32
CA VAL A 595 0.66 0.16 -17.27
C VAL A 595 0.14 0.10 -18.69
N THR A 596 -0.76 -0.85 -18.94
CA THR A 596 -1.53 -0.96 -20.19
C THR A 596 -2.99 -0.75 -19.85
N ILE A 597 -3.58 0.31 -20.40
CA ILE A 597 -5.00 0.60 -20.23
C ILE A 597 -5.81 -0.01 -21.38
N PRO A 598 -7.10 -0.34 -21.18
CA PRO A 598 -7.98 -0.74 -22.27
C PRO A 598 -8.10 0.34 -23.35
N GLU A 599 -8.60 -0.04 -24.52
CA GLU A 599 -8.98 0.95 -25.53
C GLU A 599 -10.04 1.90 -24.97
N HIS A 600 -9.86 3.19 -25.23
CA HIS A 600 -10.65 4.25 -24.63
C HIS A 600 -10.94 5.35 -25.66
N THR A 601 -12.07 6.03 -25.50
CA THR A 601 -12.54 7.09 -26.38
C THR A 601 -12.12 8.48 -25.91
N ASP A 602 -11.79 8.61 -24.62
CA ASP A 602 -11.46 9.86 -23.96
C ASP A 602 -10.13 9.73 -23.22
N ALA A 603 -9.43 10.85 -22.98
CA ALA A 603 -8.12 10.79 -22.32
C ALA A 603 -8.24 10.20 -20.90
N GLU A 604 -7.46 9.16 -20.64
CA GLU A 604 -7.37 8.48 -19.36
C GLU A 604 -6.18 8.99 -18.54
N VAL A 605 -6.29 8.84 -17.23
CA VAL A 605 -5.33 9.43 -16.28
C VAL A 605 -4.76 8.38 -15.34
N LEU A 606 -3.44 8.42 -15.15
CA LEU A 606 -2.76 7.73 -14.07
C LEU A 606 -2.24 8.79 -13.10
N GLN A 607 -2.48 8.59 -11.81
CA GLN A 607 -2.11 9.55 -10.78
C GLN A 607 -1.36 8.87 -9.64
N CYS A 608 -0.27 9.46 -9.18
CA CYS A 608 0.40 9.04 -7.95
C CYS A 608 -0.53 9.29 -6.74
N PRO A 609 -0.61 8.40 -5.73
CA PRO A 609 -1.46 8.59 -4.56
C PRO A 609 -0.95 9.69 -3.62
N TYR A 610 0.30 10.14 -3.79
CA TYR A 610 0.93 11.16 -2.95
C TYR A 610 1.45 12.35 -3.78
N PRO A 611 1.45 13.56 -3.20
CA PRO A 611 2.04 14.72 -3.85
C PRO A 611 3.57 14.62 -3.84
N LEU A 612 4.20 15.35 -4.74
CA LEU A 612 5.62 15.62 -4.66
C LEU A 612 5.87 16.43 -3.39
N SER A 613 6.70 15.91 -2.48
CA SER A 613 7.06 16.51 -1.21
C SER A 613 8.47 16.08 -0.78
N ASP A 614 9.20 17.01 -0.16
CA ASP A 614 10.49 16.73 0.45
C ASP A 614 10.37 15.78 1.66
N GLU A 615 9.23 15.79 2.36
CA GLU A 615 8.99 15.00 3.59
C GLU A 615 9.00 13.50 3.32
N ILE A 616 8.34 13.06 2.25
CA ILE A 616 8.31 11.67 1.81
C ILE A 616 9.43 11.34 0.81
N LYS A 617 10.41 12.23 0.64
CA LYS A 617 11.54 12.09 -0.29
C LYS A 617 11.07 11.80 -1.73
N PHE A 618 10.10 12.56 -2.22
CA PHE A 618 9.56 12.42 -3.57
C PHE A 618 9.42 13.79 -4.23
N ASN A 619 10.39 14.20 -5.06
CA ASN A 619 10.34 15.52 -5.71
C ASN A 619 10.53 15.49 -7.23
N TYR A 620 10.56 14.29 -7.83
CA TYR A 620 10.69 14.09 -9.26
C TYR A 620 10.09 12.75 -9.71
N PHE A 621 9.38 12.77 -10.85
CA PHE A 621 8.98 11.56 -11.57
C PHE A 621 9.26 11.69 -13.06
N GLU A 622 9.54 10.57 -13.73
CA GLU A 622 9.63 10.48 -15.19
C GLU A 622 8.82 9.29 -15.73
N ILE A 623 8.34 9.40 -16.97
CA ILE A 623 7.81 8.30 -17.79
C ILE A 623 8.70 8.09 -19.01
N GLN A 624 8.65 6.91 -19.61
CA GLN A 624 9.21 6.63 -20.92
C GLN A 624 8.09 6.48 -21.95
N ILE A 625 8.22 7.15 -23.10
CA ILE A 625 7.27 7.02 -24.20
C ILE A 625 7.49 5.67 -24.88
N VAL A 626 6.46 4.82 -24.92
CA VAL A 626 6.55 3.46 -25.46
C VAL A 626 5.67 3.21 -26.67
N ASP A 627 4.56 3.94 -26.79
CA ASP A 627 3.65 3.85 -27.93
C ASP A 627 4.07 4.79 -29.05
N LYS A 628 3.77 4.39 -30.29
CA LYS A 628 3.96 5.24 -31.47
C LYS A 628 2.92 6.35 -31.46
N PHE A 629 3.32 7.54 -31.90
CA PHE A 629 2.46 8.72 -31.99
C PHE A 629 2.84 9.55 -33.23
N GLY A 630 2.02 10.57 -33.50
CA GLY A 630 2.25 11.60 -34.51
C GLY A 630 1.87 11.22 -35.93
N SER A 631 2.55 11.83 -36.91
CA SER A 631 2.28 11.62 -38.35
C SER A 631 2.42 10.17 -38.82
N ASN A 632 3.17 9.35 -38.07
CA ASN A 632 3.35 7.92 -38.32
C ASN A 632 2.27 7.04 -37.64
N ALA A 633 1.32 7.65 -36.94
CA ALA A 633 0.27 7.01 -36.16
C ALA A 633 -1.05 7.81 -36.24
N ASP A 634 -1.46 8.20 -37.45
CA ASP A 634 -2.75 8.86 -37.71
C ASP A 634 -3.04 10.13 -36.89
N GLY A 635 -2.00 10.85 -36.46
CA GLY A 635 -2.15 12.08 -35.66
C GLY A 635 -2.46 11.83 -34.18
N ILE A 636 -2.29 10.61 -33.68
CA ILE A 636 -2.37 10.28 -32.26
C ILE A 636 -1.33 11.11 -31.49
N PRO A 637 -1.70 11.90 -30.48
CA PRO A 637 -0.73 12.67 -29.70
C PRO A 637 0.07 11.76 -28.76
N PRO A 638 1.32 12.12 -28.40
CA PRO A 638 2.09 11.38 -27.42
C PRO A 638 1.44 11.39 -26.03
N PRO A 639 1.83 10.47 -25.12
CA PRO A 639 1.48 10.56 -23.70
C PRO A 639 1.82 11.95 -23.13
N GLY A 640 0.89 12.51 -22.37
CA GLY A 640 1.09 13.74 -21.62
C GLY A 640 1.61 13.48 -20.21
N ILE A 641 2.31 14.45 -19.63
CA ILE A 641 2.63 14.47 -18.20
C ILE A 641 2.20 15.79 -17.56
N ALA A 642 1.77 15.72 -16.31
CA ALA A 642 1.31 16.88 -15.57
C ALA A 642 1.70 16.83 -14.10
N LEU A 643 1.78 18.02 -13.52
CA LEU A 643 1.65 18.25 -12.09
C LEU A 643 0.22 18.75 -11.85
N SER A 644 -0.56 18.03 -11.06
CA SER A 644 -1.95 18.38 -10.80
C SER A 644 -2.26 18.49 -9.32
N SER A 645 -3.28 19.24 -8.96
CA SER A 645 -3.94 19.05 -7.67
C SER A 645 -4.56 17.63 -7.57
N PRO A 646 -4.95 17.17 -6.37
CA PRO A 646 -5.54 15.85 -6.18
C PRO A 646 -6.75 15.58 -7.08
N CYS A 647 -7.60 16.59 -7.28
CA CYS A 647 -8.66 16.60 -8.29
C CYS A 647 -8.89 18.04 -8.78
N PHE A 648 -9.41 18.21 -10.00
CA PHE A 648 -9.73 19.54 -10.53
C PHE A 648 -10.57 20.35 -9.53
N GLN A 649 -10.05 21.50 -9.12
CA GLN A 649 -10.80 22.46 -8.35
C GLN A 649 -11.55 23.37 -9.33
N ASP A 650 -12.85 23.46 -9.13
CA ASP A 650 -13.64 24.58 -9.63
C ASP A 650 -13.76 25.61 -8.49
N ILE A 651 -12.65 25.85 -7.76
CA ILE A 651 -12.57 26.98 -6.83
C ILE A 651 -12.49 28.23 -7.69
N SER A 652 -13.65 28.65 -8.19
CA SER A 652 -13.84 29.91 -8.89
C SER A 652 -13.56 31.14 -8.00
N VAL A 653 -13.11 30.95 -6.76
CA VAL A 653 -13.01 32.01 -5.75
C VAL A 653 -11.58 32.59 -5.63
N THR A 654 -10.52 31.92 -6.11
CA THR A 654 -9.15 32.45 -5.96
C THR A 654 -8.16 32.10 -7.08
N MET A 655 -8.61 31.89 -8.33
CA MET A 655 -7.75 32.05 -9.54
C MET A 655 -7.39 33.53 -9.75
N SER A 656 -6.93 34.17 -8.70
CA SER A 656 -6.59 35.59 -8.64
C SER A 656 -5.15 35.83 -9.10
N SER A 657 -4.42 34.82 -9.56
CA SER A 657 -3.01 34.93 -9.91
C SER A 657 -2.66 33.97 -11.03
N ASN A 658 -1.82 34.39 -11.97
CA ASN A 658 -1.28 33.51 -13.00
C ASN A 658 -0.35 32.42 -12.41
N PHE A 659 0.04 32.55 -11.14
CA PHE A 659 0.85 31.58 -10.41
C PHE A 659 0.03 30.54 -9.65
N ARG A 660 -1.30 30.65 -9.57
CA ARG A 660 -2.16 29.62 -8.97
C ARG A 660 -2.78 28.77 -10.06
N GLN A 661 -2.26 27.56 -10.25
CA GLN A 661 -2.77 26.62 -11.24
C GLN A 661 -3.00 25.26 -10.60
N ASP A 662 -4.18 24.70 -10.82
CA ASP A 662 -4.50 23.33 -10.42
C ASP A 662 -3.83 22.28 -11.30
N PHE A 663 -3.32 22.70 -12.46
CA PHE A 663 -2.85 21.80 -13.49
C PHE A 663 -1.74 22.43 -14.33
N ILE A 664 -0.52 21.93 -14.21
CA ILE A 664 0.63 22.28 -15.06
C ILE A 664 0.92 21.06 -15.93
N ARG A 665 0.55 21.13 -17.21
CA ARG A 665 0.70 20.00 -18.14
C ARG A 665 1.66 20.28 -19.27
N PHE A 666 2.34 19.22 -19.69
CA PHE A 666 3.13 19.18 -20.92
C PHE A 666 2.51 18.18 -21.89
N LEU A 667 2.08 18.67 -23.04
CA LEU A 667 1.60 17.87 -24.17
C LEU A 667 2.49 18.17 -25.37
N ALA A 668 3.21 17.17 -25.85
CA ALA A 668 4.02 17.37 -27.05
C ALA A 668 3.16 17.33 -28.32
N LYS A 669 2.35 18.37 -28.54
CA LYS A 669 1.57 18.61 -29.76
C LYS A 669 2.23 19.68 -30.62
N GLY A 670 1.85 19.79 -31.89
CA GLY A 670 2.34 20.87 -32.76
C GLY A 670 3.85 20.79 -32.98
N GLU A 671 4.58 21.88 -32.74
CA GLU A 671 6.05 21.88 -32.97
C GLU A 671 6.80 21.08 -31.89
N ALA A 672 6.26 20.99 -30.68
CA ALA A 672 6.82 20.23 -29.56
C ALA A 672 6.76 18.73 -29.82
N GLU A 673 5.86 18.27 -30.70
CA GLU A 673 5.77 16.87 -31.12
C GLU A 673 7.10 16.37 -31.73
N SER A 674 7.80 17.24 -32.47
CA SER A 674 9.13 16.95 -33.04
C SER A 674 10.25 16.84 -32.00
N SER A 675 9.99 17.25 -30.76
CA SER A 675 10.97 17.34 -29.69
C SER A 675 11.04 16.07 -28.85
N VAL A 676 10.06 15.18 -29.03
CA VAL A 676 9.96 13.91 -28.33
C VAL A 676 9.88 12.77 -29.34
N SER A 677 10.29 11.57 -28.93
CA SER A 677 10.28 10.37 -29.75
C SER A 677 10.00 9.15 -28.89
N VAL A 678 9.57 8.05 -29.51
CA VAL A 678 9.44 6.76 -28.81
C VAL A 678 10.79 6.38 -28.22
N GLY A 679 10.80 6.04 -26.93
CA GLY A 679 11.99 5.76 -26.13
C GLY A 679 12.48 6.93 -25.29
N ASP A 680 12.09 8.17 -25.61
CA ASP A 680 12.43 9.35 -24.80
C ASP A 680 11.75 9.27 -23.42
N THR A 681 12.39 9.90 -22.43
CA THR A 681 11.83 10.05 -21.08
C THR A 681 11.35 11.47 -20.85
N LEU A 682 10.14 11.62 -20.33
CA LEU A 682 9.55 12.91 -19.93
C LEU A 682 9.35 12.92 -18.43
N GLY A 683 9.71 14.00 -17.73
CA GLY A 683 9.49 14.06 -16.28
C GLY A 683 9.23 15.45 -15.75
N TRP A 684 8.54 15.52 -14.61
CA TRP A 684 8.36 16.74 -13.84
C TRP A 684 9.00 16.57 -12.46
N GLY A 685 9.54 17.67 -11.95
CA GLY A 685 9.86 17.76 -10.54
C GLY A 685 9.57 19.14 -9.97
N ILE A 686 9.72 19.22 -8.65
CA ILE A 686 9.57 20.47 -7.89
C ILE A 686 10.81 20.74 -7.07
N ILE A 687 11.09 22.02 -6.84
CA ILE A 687 12.04 22.49 -5.83
C ILE A 687 11.29 23.40 -4.90
N VAL A 688 11.33 23.11 -3.60
CA VAL A 688 10.87 24.02 -2.55
C VAL A 688 12.06 24.87 -2.11
N PRO A 689 12.09 26.17 -2.46
CA PRO A 689 13.19 27.05 -2.09
C PRO A 689 13.30 27.19 -0.57
N LYS A 690 14.53 27.34 -0.04
CA LYS A 690 14.78 27.51 1.40
C LYS A 690 13.96 28.63 2.04
N SER A 691 13.72 29.73 1.31
CA SER A 691 12.91 30.85 1.81
C SER A 691 11.41 30.54 1.92
N GLU A 692 10.96 29.42 1.37
CA GLU A 692 9.57 29.01 1.28
C GLU A 692 9.29 27.72 2.09
N GLN A 693 10.33 27.01 2.57
CA GLN A 693 10.20 25.73 3.29
C GLN A 693 9.40 25.83 4.60
N GLU A 694 9.52 26.94 5.33
CA GLU A 694 8.79 27.15 6.60
C GLU A 694 7.35 27.61 6.40
N LYS A 695 6.93 27.95 5.17
CA LYS A 695 5.58 28.41 4.89
C LYS A 695 4.65 27.21 4.70
N LYS A 696 3.55 27.20 5.47
CA LYS A 696 2.48 26.21 5.31
C LYS A 696 1.49 26.56 4.21
N GLU A 697 1.27 27.85 3.96
CA GLU A 697 0.29 28.34 3.00
C GLU A 697 0.94 29.28 1.99
N ASN A 698 0.38 29.35 0.78
CA ASN A 698 0.85 30.24 -0.29
C ASN A 698 2.36 30.07 -0.57
N ARG A 699 2.84 28.84 -0.47
CA ARG A 699 4.22 28.45 -0.70
C ARG A 699 4.54 28.54 -2.20
N LEU A 700 5.60 29.26 -2.57
CA LEU A 700 6.09 29.26 -3.95
C LEU A 700 7.04 28.07 -4.17
N VAL A 701 6.81 27.34 -5.26
CA VAL A 701 7.63 26.22 -5.71
C VAL A 701 8.12 26.45 -7.14
N ILE A 702 9.27 25.88 -7.48
CA ILE A 702 9.79 25.86 -8.84
C ILE A 702 9.50 24.50 -9.44
N CYS A 703 8.56 24.46 -10.38
CA CYS A 703 8.26 23.29 -11.19
C CYS A 703 9.23 23.24 -12.38
N TYR A 704 9.81 22.09 -12.68
CA TYR A 704 10.72 21.92 -13.82
C TYR A 704 10.38 20.67 -14.63
N LEU A 705 10.33 20.85 -15.95
CA LEU A 705 10.09 19.81 -16.95
C LEU A 705 11.43 19.30 -17.45
N CYS A 706 11.57 17.99 -17.56
CA CYS A 706 12.73 17.32 -18.14
C CYS A 706 12.34 16.52 -19.38
N ILE A 707 13.18 16.59 -20.42
CA ILE A 707 13.16 15.69 -21.58
C ILE A 707 14.52 15.01 -21.62
N ASN A 708 14.55 13.68 -21.56
CA ASN A 708 15.79 12.90 -21.46
C ASN A 708 16.70 13.38 -20.33
N ARG A 709 16.09 13.76 -19.19
CA ARG A 709 16.74 14.30 -17.99
C ARG A 709 17.42 15.66 -18.15
N ASN A 710 17.27 16.30 -19.30
CA ASN A 710 17.67 17.68 -19.50
C ASN A 710 16.49 18.59 -19.15
N ILE A 711 16.73 19.61 -18.34
CA ILE A 711 15.69 20.58 -17.94
C ILE A 711 15.27 21.39 -19.16
N ALA A 712 14.09 21.08 -19.69
CA ALA A 712 13.49 21.73 -20.84
C ALA A 712 12.89 23.08 -20.46
N LEU A 713 12.13 23.12 -19.36
CA LEU A 713 11.39 24.30 -18.92
C LEU A 713 11.38 24.38 -17.40
N THR A 714 11.30 25.59 -16.89
CA THR A 714 11.04 25.88 -15.48
C THR A 714 9.90 26.87 -15.35
N ARG A 715 9.16 26.77 -14.25
CA ARG A 715 8.06 27.69 -13.92
C ARG A 715 7.96 27.83 -12.41
N VAL A 716 7.77 29.05 -11.93
CA VAL A 716 7.37 29.28 -10.54
C VAL A 716 5.85 29.17 -10.46
N SER A 717 5.35 28.52 -9.42
CA SER A 717 3.94 28.39 -9.11
C SER A 717 3.73 28.50 -7.61
N TYR A 718 2.56 28.96 -7.19
CA TYR A 718 2.07 28.58 -5.88
C TYR A 718 1.81 27.08 -5.89
N GLU A 719 2.24 26.40 -4.84
CA GLU A 719 1.85 25.04 -4.60
C GLU A 719 0.35 25.03 -4.23
N PRO A 720 -0.46 24.16 -4.87
CA PRO A 720 -1.86 24.05 -4.52
C PRO A 720 -1.99 23.42 -3.12
N PRO A 721 -3.10 23.69 -2.41
CA PRO A 721 -3.41 22.99 -1.18
C PRO A 721 -3.36 21.47 -1.42
N GLY A 722 -2.66 20.73 -0.57
CA GLY A 722 -2.46 19.29 -0.78
C GLY A 722 -1.28 18.90 -1.65
N GLY A 723 -0.57 19.87 -2.25
CA GLY A 723 0.62 19.63 -3.06
C GLY A 723 0.34 19.24 -4.51
N PHE A 724 1.39 19.20 -5.32
CA PHE A 724 1.32 18.76 -6.71
C PHE A 724 1.48 17.24 -6.81
N TYR A 725 0.55 16.56 -7.47
CA TYR A 725 0.57 15.13 -7.74
C TYR A 725 1.13 14.85 -9.13
N ALA A 726 1.93 13.79 -9.22
CA ALA A 726 2.43 13.28 -10.49
C ALA A 726 1.29 12.63 -11.28
N THR A 727 1.07 13.13 -12.50
CA THR A 727 -0.06 12.72 -13.33
C THR A 727 0.40 12.40 -14.76
N VAL A 728 -0.09 11.30 -15.31
CA VAL A 728 0.18 10.85 -16.69
C VAL A 728 -1.14 10.81 -17.46
N LEU A 729 -1.14 11.38 -18.66
CA LEU A 729 -2.30 11.48 -19.53
C LEU A 729 -2.12 10.56 -20.73
N LEU A 730 -3.04 9.63 -20.92
CA LEU A 730 -3.07 8.71 -22.05
C LEU A 730 -4.25 9.08 -22.96
N TYR A 731 -3.95 9.52 -24.17
CA TYR A 731 -4.97 9.89 -25.16
C TYR A 731 -5.40 8.67 -25.98
N PRO A 732 -6.61 8.71 -26.58
CA PRO A 732 -7.07 7.64 -27.48
C PRO A 732 -6.01 7.26 -28.51
N GLY A 733 -5.64 5.98 -28.53
CA GLY A 733 -4.57 5.43 -29.38
C GLY A 733 -3.21 5.25 -28.68
N VAL A 734 -3.04 5.80 -27.48
CA VAL A 734 -1.87 5.58 -26.60
C VAL A 734 -2.35 4.83 -25.35
N ASN A 735 -2.14 3.53 -25.34
CA ASN A 735 -2.69 2.66 -24.30
C ASN A 735 -1.63 2.25 -23.26
N ARG A 736 -0.37 2.64 -23.42
CA ARG A 736 0.72 2.21 -22.53
C ARG A 736 1.53 3.37 -21.97
N ALA A 737 1.71 3.35 -20.66
CA ALA A 737 2.62 4.23 -19.93
C ALA A 737 3.69 3.40 -19.23
N LYS A 738 4.96 3.69 -19.48
CA LYS A 738 6.06 3.11 -18.71
C LYS A 738 6.55 4.12 -17.68
N ILE A 739 6.29 3.87 -16.41
CA ILE A 739 6.72 4.72 -15.31
C ILE A 739 8.22 4.48 -15.08
N GLY A 740 9.00 5.55 -15.17
CA GLY A 740 10.44 5.52 -15.09
C GLY A 740 10.96 5.66 -13.65
N ARG A 741 11.93 6.55 -13.47
CA ARG A 741 12.50 6.85 -12.16
C ARG A 741 11.59 7.79 -11.37
N ILE A 742 11.31 7.38 -10.15
CA ILE A 742 10.67 8.20 -9.12
C ILE A 742 11.75 8.36 -8.05
N ARG A 743 12.17 9.59 -7.79
CA ARG A 743 13.36 9.84 -6.95
C ARG A 743 13.25 11.14 -6.17
N TYR A 744 14.05 11.19 -5.11
CA TYR A 744 14.48 12.42 -4.49
C TYR A 744 15.79 12.92 -5.13
N ILE A 745 15.79 14.11 -5.70
CA ILE A 745 16.99 14.75 -6.24
C ILE A 745 17.63 15.61 -5.15
N HIS A 746 18.72 15.10 -4.55
CA HIS A 746 19.48 15.83 -3.52
C HIS A 746 20.31 16.99 -4.08
N THR A 747 20.82 16.85 -5.31
CA THR A 747 21.69 17.85 -5.94
C THR A 747 21.11 18.19 -7.29
N HIS A 748 20.72 19.46 -7.46
CA HIS A 748 20.01 19.93 -8.63
C HIS A 748 20.89 20.88 -9.47
N PRO A 749 20.84 20.81 -10.82
CA PRO A 749 21.57 21.74 -11.69
C PRO A 749 21.04 23.19 -11.64
N ILE A 750 19.85 23.40 -11.06
CA ILE A 750 19.35 24.74 -10.74
C ILE A 750 19.99 25.18 -9.42
N THR A 751 20.97 26.07 -9.53
CA THR A 751 21.71 26.61 -8.39
C THR A 751 20.87 27.58 -7.57
N GLU A 752 21.27 27.84 -6.32
CA GLU A 752 20.61 28.82 -5.43
C GLU A 752 20.48 30.22 -6.05
N ASP A 753 21.47 30.65 -6.85
CA ASP A 753 21.39 31.94 -7.53
C ASP A 753 20.31 31.95 -8.63
N LYS A 754 20.16 30.85 -9.37
CA LYS A 754 19.07 30.68 -10.33
C LYS A 754 17.70 30.63 -9.64
N ILE A 755 17.60 29.94 -8.50
CA ILE A 755 16.39 29.92 -7.66
C ILE A 755 16.01 31.34 -7.23
N LYS A 756 16.97 32.14 -6.74
CA LYS A 756 16.72 33.53 -6.34
C LYS A 756 16.23 34.40 -7.48
N ILE A 757 16.79 34.24 -8.69
CA ILE A 757 16.36 34.99 -9.88
C ILE A 757 14.91 34.64 -10.23
N LEU A 758 14.60 33.35 -10.34
CA LEU A 758 13.24 32.88 -10.67
C LEU A 758 12.20 33.37 -9.64
N LEU A 759 12.53 33.29 -8.35
CA LEU A 759 11.64 33.77 -7.28
C LEU A 759 11.46 35.27 -7.28
N LYS A 760 12.53 36.03 -7.56
CA LYS A 760 12.45 37.48 -7.64
C LYS A 760 11.52 37.89 -8.78
N GLU A 761 11.72 37.35 -9.97
CA GLU A 761 10.85 37.63 -11.12
C GLU A 761 9.39 37.28 -10.82
N ALA A 762 9.13 36.10 -10.22
CA ALA A 762 7.78 35.70 -9.85
C ALA A 762 7.16 36.67 -8.83
N LYS A 763 7.89 37.06 -7.79
CA LYS A 763 7.41 37.99 -6.75
C LYS A 763 7.16 39.39 -7.31
N ASP A 764 8.00 39.87 -8.23
CA ASP A 764 7.81 41.15 -8.93
C ASP A 764 6.50 41.12 -9.73
N ILE A 765 6.20 40.03 -10.45
CA ILE A 765 4.95 39.88 -11.20
C ILE A 765 3.74 39.73 -10.26
N ILE A 766 3.85 38.95 -9.17
CA ILE A 766 2.78 38.82 -8.17
C ILE A 766 2.44 40.19 -7.56
N ALA A 767 3.43 41.03 -7.29
CA ALA A 767 3.20 42.39 -6.80
C ALA A 767 2.45 43.26 -7.82
N LEU A 768 2.72 43.08 -9.12
CA LEU A 768 1.95 43.74 -10.18
C LEU A 768 0.51 43.23 -10.25
N GLU A 769 0.30 41.91 -10.10
CA GLU A 769 -1.05 41.32 -10.01
C GLU A 769 -1.84 41.86 -8.81
N GLU A 770 -1.20 42.01 -7.66
CA GLU A 770 -1.82 42.59 -6.46
C GLU A 770 -2.16 44.08 -6.65
N ALA A 771 -1.26 44.86 -7.27
CA ALA A 771 -1.52 46.26 -7.60
C ALA A 771 -2.70 46.40 -8.59
N ALA A 772 -2.74 45.57 -9.63
CA ALA A 772 -3.84 45.55 -10.59
C ALA A 772 -5.19 45.23 -9.93
N LYS A 773 -5.24 44.27 -9.00
CA LYS A 773 -6.46 43.98 -8.22
C LYS A 773 -6.91 45.17 -7.39
N LEU A 774 -5.98 45.88 -6.75
CA LEU A 774 -6.31 47.06 -5.94
C LEU A 774 -6.90 48.19 -6.80
N GLU A 775 -6.52 48.24 -8.09
CA GLU A 775 -7.10 49.14 -9.10
C GLU A 775 -8.42 48.62 -9.71
N GLY A 776 -8.87 47.42 -9.34
CA GLY A 776 -10.08 46.78 -9.87
C GLY A 776 -9.90 46.09 -11.22
N ASN A 777 -8.65 45.92 -11.69
CA ASN A 777 -8.32 45.17 -12.89
C ASN A 777 -8.22 43.66 -12.59
N ASP A 778 -8.41 42.82 -13.61
CA ASP A 778 -8.18 41.37 -13.49
C ASP A 778 -6.67 41.09 -13.44
N ALA A 779 -6.21 40.39 -12.40
CA ALA A 779 -4.82 39.99 -12.26
C ALA A 779 -4.34 39.09 -13.41
N LEU A 780 -5.25 38.33 -14.02
CA LEU A 780 -4.93 37.46 -15.15
C LEU A 780 -4.56 38.24 -16.42
N ASP A 781 -4.91 39.53 -16.50
CA ASP A 781 -4.63 40.41 -17.64
C ASP A 781 -3.29 41.15 -17.53
N VAL A 782 -2.61 41.09 -16.37
CA VAL A 782 -1.30 41.74 -16.16
C VAL A 782 -0.22 41.19 -17.09
N ILE A 783 -0.36 39.93 -17.50
CA ILE A 783 0.60 39.24 -18.37
C ILE A 783 -0.07 38.94 -19.71
N GLU A 784 0.27 39.72 -20.74
CA GLU A 784 -0.29 39.53 -22.09
C GLU A 784 0.10 38.17 -22.71
N ASP A 785 1.33 37.71 -22.43
CA ASP A 785 1.88 36.44 -22.88
C ASP A 785 2.16 35.52 -21.68
N LYS A 786 1.19 34.67 -21.34
CA LYS A 786 1.29 33.73 -20.22
C LYS A 786 2.44 32.73 -20.36
N ASN A 787 2.97 32.54 -21.56
CA ASN A 787 4.13 31.67 -21.77
C ASN A 787 5.43 32.28 -21.28
N SER A 788 5.49 33.60 -21.09
CA SER A 788 6.63 34.28 -20.47
C SER A 788 6.90 33.79 -19.03
N LEU A 789 5.91 33.16 -18.39
CA LEU A 789 6.03 32.50 -17.09
C LEU A 789 6.86 31.21 -17.12
N PHE A 790 7.05 30.63 -18.31
CA PHE A 790 7.98 29.52 -18.52
C PHE A 790 9.34 30.05 -18.94
N ARG A 791 10.38 29.57 -18.26
CA ARG A 791 11.77 29.95 -18.52
C ARG A 791 12.60 28.74 -18.94
N GLN A 792 13.32 28.89 -20.04
CA GLN A 792 14.51 28.09 -20.30
C GLN A 792 15.67 28.69 -19.49
N LEU A 793 16.41 27.86 -18.76
CA LEU A 793 17.55 28.31 -17.97
C LEU A 793 18.83 28.33 -18.83
N PRO A 794 19.47 29.50 -19.04
CA PRO A 794 20.72 29.58 -19.78
C PRO A 794 21.85 28.80 -19.08
N GLY A 795 22.69 28.12 -19.87
CA GLY A 795 23.95 27.51 -19.41
C GLY A 795 23.81 26.22 -18.60
N ILE A 796 22.77 25.41 -18.83
CA ILE A 796 22.68 24.03 -18.27
C ILE A 796 23.13 22.97 -19.28
N ILE A 797 23.17 23.30 -20.57
CA ILE A 797 23.55 22.38 -21.64
C ILE A 797 25.05 22.58 -21.93
N ASP A 798 25.83 21.50 -21.86
CA ASP A 798 27.24 21.51 -22.27
C ASP A 798 27.38 21.98 -23.73
N GLU A 799 28.39 22.81 -24.02
CA GLU A 799 28.65 23.40 -25.35
C GLU A 799 28.78 22.34 -26.48
N ALA A 800 28.99 21.07 -26.15
CA ALA A 800 29.14 19.96 -27.10
C ALA A 800 27.81 19.34 -27.59
N GLU A 801 26.70 19.44 -26.84
CA GLU A 801 25.36 18.91 -27.22
C GLU A 801 24.43 20.00 -27.82
N GLU A 802 24.96 21.21 -28.02
CA GLU A 802 24.17 22.44 -28.08
C GLU A 802 23.27 22.58 -29.32
N LYS A 803 23.55 21.96 -30.47
CA LYS A 803 22.75 22.23 -31.69
C LYS A 803 21.44 21.44 -31.78
N SER A 804 21.47 20.13 -31.53
CA SER A 804 20.26 19.30 -31.65
C SER A 804 19.31 19.49 -30.47
N THR A 805 19.86 19.63 -29.26
CA THR A 805 19.08 19.76 -28.03
C THR A 805 18.42 21.14 -27.93
N LYS A 806 19.13 22.20 -28.33
CA LYS A 806 18.59 23.57 -28.36
C LYS A 806 17.43 23.72 -29.35
N GLN A 807 17.52 23.13 -30.54
CA GLN A 807 16.43 23.19 -31.51
C GLN A 807 15.17 22.45 -31.03
N LYS A 808 15.32 21.28 -30.40
CA LYS A 808 14.20 20.58 -29.74
C LYS A 808 13.58 21.43 -28.62
N MET A 809 14.41 22.07 -27.79
CA MET A 809 13.92 22.89 -26.68
C MET A 809 13.24 24.18 -27.15
N GLU A 810 13.75 24.83 -28.19
CA GLU A 810 13.13 25.99 -28.84
C GLU A 810 11.74 25.65 -29.40
N ASN A 811 11.57 24.49 -30.04
CA ASN A 811 10.27 24.03 -30.54
C ASN A 811 9.23 23.78 -29.42
N VAL A 812 9.69 23.28 -28.26
CA VAL A 812 8.84 23.12 -27.06
C VAL A 812 8.35 24.49 -26.56
N ALA A 813 9.25 25.47 -26.47
CA ALA A 813 8.89 26.83 -26.04
C ALA A 813 7.99 27.56 -27.07
N PHE A 814 8.16 27.30 -28.37
CA PHE A 814 7.37 27.94 -29.42
C PHE A 814 5.94 27.39 -29.50
N THR A 815 5.73 26.09 -29.24
CA THR A 815 4.39 25.47 -29.23
C THR A 815 3.49 26.08 -28.16
N ALA A 816 4.04 26.34 -26.98
CA ALA A 816 3.36 27.08 -25.92
C ALA A 816 2.77 28.41 -26.44
N ASN A 817 3.55 29.13 -27.27
CA ASN A 817 3.17 30.42 -27.87
C ASN A 817 2.12 30.30 -28.98
N ALA A 818 2.03 29.16 -29.66
CA ALA A 818 1.11 28.96 -30.78
C ALA A 818 -0.32 28.59 -30.34
N ILE A 819 -0.46 27.79 -29.28
CA ILE A 819 -1.77 27.32 -28.77
C ILE A 819 -2.59 28.48 -28.20
N ASP A 820 -1.97 29.43 -27.49
CA ASP A 820 -2.66 30.58 -26.91
C ASP A 820 -3.20 31.56 -27.98
N LYS A 821 -2.48 31.69 -29.11
CA LYS A 821 -2.95 32.48 -30.27
C LYS A 821 -4.14 31.84 -30.99
N GLN A 822 -4.29 30.52 -30.96
CA GLN A 822 -5.48 29.84 -31.50
C GLN A 822 -6.69 29.98 -30.56
N LYS A 823 -6.49 29.94 -29.23
CA LYS A 823 -7.55 30.19 -28.24
C LYS A 823 -8.21 31.57 -28.41
N LYS A 824 -7.42 32.62 -28.68
CA LYS A 824 -7.92 33.97 -28.96
C LYS A 824 -8.79 34.08 -30.23
N LYS A 825 -8.82 33.05 -31.10
CA LYS A 825 -9.63 33.01 -32.33
C LYS A 825 -10.94 32.20 -32.20
N MET A 826 -11.14 31.46 -31.12
CA MET A 826 -12.36 30.69 -30.86
C MET A 826 -13.44 31.57 -30.24
N LYS A 827 -14.72 31.31 -30.56
CA LYS A 827 -15.85 32.14 -30.10
C LYS A 827 -16.13 31.92 -28.61
N PRO A 828 -16.45 32.96 -27.84
CA PRO A 828 -16.85 32.82 -26.44
C PRO A 828 -18.21 32.10 -26.37
N GLY A 829 -18.25 30.85 -25.88
CA GLY A 829 -19.49 30.08 -25.76
C GLY A 829 -19.34 28.57 -25.58
N GLU A 830 -18.17 27.99 -25.86
CA GLU A 830 -17.87 26.60 -25.49
C GLU A 830 -17.31 26.58 -24.06
N ASN A 831 -17.87 25.71 -23.20
CA ASN A 831 -17.50 25.54 -21.78
C ASN A 831 -16.08 24.96 -21.64
N GLU A 832 -15.05 25.73 -21.99
CA GLU A 832 -13.68 25.43 -21.61
C GLU A 832 -13.40 26.02 -20.23
N SER A 833 -12.95 25.18 -19.29
CA SER A 833 -12.45 25.64 -18.00
C SER A 833 -11.33 26.67 -18.23
N LYS A 834 -11.50 27.89 -17.73
CA LYS A 834 -10.49 28.98 -17.80
C LYS A 834 -9.15 28.63 -17.13
N ALA A 835 -9.05 27.47 -16.48
CA ALA A 835 -7.96 27.03 -15.62
C ALA A 835 -6.78 26.32 -16.33
N CYS A 836 -6.80 26.14 -17.64
CA CYS A 836 -5.81 25.27 -18.31
C CYS A 836 -4.81 26.03 -19.21
N VAL A 837 -3.54 26.11 -18.78
CA VAL A 837 -2.41 26.44 -19.66
C VAL A 837 -1.95 25.16 -20.35
N ILE A 838 -2.02 25.17 -21.68
CA ILE A 838 -1.62 24.06 -22.54
C ILE A 838 -0.25 24.42 -23.10
N LEU A 839 0.79 23.69 -22.69
CA LEU A 839 2.02 23.62 -23.47
C LEU A 839 1.81 22.66 -24.64
#